data_AF-A0A520WTY1-F1
#
_entry.id   AF-A0A520WTY1-F1
#
_cell.length_a   1.000
_cell.length_b   1.000
_cell.length_c   1.000
_cell.angle_alpha   90.00
_cell.angle_beta   90.00
_cell.angle_gamma   90.00
#
_symmetry.space_group_name_H-M   'P 1'
#
loop_
_entity.id
_entity.type
_entity.pdbx_description
1 polymer ?
#
loop_
_entity_poly.entity_id
_entity_poly.type
_entity_poly.pdbx_seq_one_letter_code
_entity_poly.pdbx_strand_id
1 'polypeptide(L)'
;MINDPIATESNLLRERGVTADDFQMRSFVAIDSGSSVLVAAPTSSGKTLVAEYAIEKTLAAGKTVVYTTPIKALSNQKFKDLCNWLGKEKVGLLTGDNAIRPNAQVVVMTTEVLRNMIYTGSSALESLGLVVLDEVHFLQDPYRGPVWEEVIMQVPQSARLVCLSATVSNAQELAGWIGEVHSECEAIIETTRPVELHDHFLVFDKRHRRVQEFRTLRNGERNFEVERYLGKMSEQRSRGPQRRGGAVGRPRRNEVITHLDESDRLPAIFFVFSRQGCDDAVQSCLDHNVHFLDGREKSRVEQIVEQHIEEISEADLALLNYEKWLDGLKCGIASHHAGMVTPFKEAVEDCFTAGLLKVVFATETLAMGVNLPARSVVVEQLSRFRGEGHVVLTPGEYTQLTGRAGRRGIDSTGHAYSLWSPYESFSQLTQLAQSNEFVLESAFRPTYNMAANLMARAQRDEALTLLEKSFAQYRANGHVVRLKKELEKGQASLKTAQVELQRLGVVDNKPATDKKTSSSDVSTSLQQLRPGAVIARLHGSETQYLLVLGTTSRRGGERRVRVVTPRGKVMMLTVNDFDAGPEVLSALELPKPYAPNRREYQRTAAKLLKQQLTELGILIEVRHPDRDLRAERMKAHRRVETAEGRISTVREQMAVAEGGLARSLVAIEEIMEIFECAASWQLSPRGEILQGIFHEMDLLAALCVDGAVFDDVSPPELAGLISVLTYEHRSRLEPPAPWFPNQTSKQKAEQILRYSGKIRHEENKRGLPESRVPDPTIFGQVHGWASGHELSEVLDDDTPAGDFVRNIRQVIDLVGQLADTTHSQTLKNNAIEAGRLLDRGLVSAAARIQDSDGDDWRLDDH
;
A
#
# COMPACT_ATOMS: atom_id res chain seq x y z
N MET A 1 -15.45 15.59 -40.33
CA MET A 1 -16.79 15.47 -39.72
C MET A 1 -17.37 14.13 -40.14
N ILE A 2 -17.06 13.08 -39.39
CA ILE A 2 -17.69 11.77 -39.54
C ILE A 2 -18.86 11.80 -38.55
N ASN A 3 -20.09 11.61 -39.04
CA ASN A 3 -21.27 11.52 -38.20
C ASN A 3 -21.15 10.29 -37.31
N ASP A 4 -20.93 10.51 -36.02
CA ASP A 4 -20.85 9.45 -35.01
C ASP A 4 -22.27 9.21 -34.43
N PRO A 5 -22.90 8.04 -34.62
CA PRO A 5 -24.26 7.76 -34.16
C PRO A 5 -24.43 7.98 -32.65
N ILE A 6 -23.40 7.65 -31.86
CA ILE A 6 -23.42 7.73 -30.39
C ILE A 6 -23.50 9.18 -29.89
N ALA A 7 -22.74 10.10 -30.54
CA ALA A 7 -22.84 11.54 -30.27
C ALA A 7 -24.20 12.14 -30.68
N THR A 8 -24.97 11.42 -31.50
CA THR A 8 -26.28 11.83 -31.99
C THR A 8 -27.44 11.23 -31.16
N GLU A 9 -27.17 10.27 -30.27
CA GLU A 9 -28.21 9.61 -29.46
C GLU A 9 -28.11 9.93 -27.95
N SER A 10 -26.94 10.25 -27.42
CA SER A 10 -26.79 10.62 -26.01
C SER A 10 -27.20 12.07 -25.75
N ASN A 11 -28.14 12.28 -24.82
CA ASN A 11 -28.50 13.61 -24.35
C ASN A 11 -27.39 14.18 -23.46
N LEU A 12 -26.68 13.35 -22.69
CA LEU A 12 -25.56 13.77 -21.84
C LEU A 12 -24.46 14.50 -22.63
N LEU A 13 -24.00 13.92 -23.75
CA LEU A 13 -22.93 14.52 -24.55
C LEU A 13 -23.36 15.85 -25.18
N ARG A 14 -24.63 15.95 -25.57
CA ARG A 14 -25.22 17.18 -26.11
C ARG A 14 -25.36 18.26 -25.06
N GLU A 15 -25.89 17.93 -23.88
CA GLU A 15 -26.06 18.87 -22.76
C GLU A 15 -24.73 19.44 -22.29
N ARG A 16 -23.68 18.61 -22.24
CA ARG A 16 -22.35 19.03 -21.78
C ARG A 16 -21.49 19.67 -22.86
N GLY A 17 -21.84 19.50 -24.15
CA GLY A 17 -21.03 20.02 -25.26
C GLY A 17 -19.61 19.43 -25.32
N VAL A 18 -19.41 18.21 -24.80
CA VAL A 18 -18.09 17.56 -24.72
C VAL A 18 -17.96 16.54 -25.85
N THR A 19 -16.77 16.48 -26.46
CA THR A 19 -16.39 15.41 -27.39
C THR A 19 -15.68 14.30 -26.61
N ALA A 20 -16.13 13.06 -26.79
CA ALA A 20 -15.55 11.92 -26.12
C ALA A 20 -14.21 11.51 -26.76
N ASP A 21 -13.26 11.10 -25.91
CA ASP A 21 -11.97 10.52 -26.32
C ASP A 21 -12.18 9.09 -26.88
N ASP A 22 -11.22 8.57 -27.65
CA ASP A 22 -11.32 7.23 -28.28
C ASP A 22 -11.65 6.12 -27.27
N PHE A 23 -10.97 6.09 -26.12
CA PHE A 23 -11.23 5.08 -25.09
C PHE A 23 -12.64 5.19 -24.49
N GLN A 24 -13.19 6.41 -24.39
CA GLN A 24 -14.56 6.62 -23.92
C GLN A 24 -15.55 6.11 -24.97
N MET A 25 -15.32 6.39 -26.25
CA MET A 25 -16.14 5.87 -27.34
C MET A 25 -16.15 4.34 -27.40
N ARG A 26 -14.97 3.71 -27.28
CA ARG A 26 -14.88 2.24 -27.16
C ARG A 26 -15.66 1.70 -25.96
N SER A 27 -15.62 2.41 -24.83
CA SER A 27 -16.42 2.05 -23.65
C SER A 27 -17.93 2.15 -23.92
N PHE A 28 -18.38 3.20 -24.62
CA PHE A 28 -19.79 3.37 -24.97
C PHE A 28 -20.29 2.26 -25.88
N VAL A 29 -19.50 1.86 -26.88
CA VAL A 29 -19.82 0.74 -27.77
C VAL A 29 -19.99 -0.56 -26.99
N ALA A 30 -19.08 -0.86 -26.05
CA ALA A 30 -19.17 -2.05 -25.19
C ALA A 30 -20.40 -2.01 -24.26
N ILE A 31 -20.74 -0.83 -23.72
CA ILE A 31 -21.95 -0.65 -22.90
C ILE A 31 -23.21 -0.88 -23.74
N ASP A 32 -23.26 -0.34 -24.96
CA ASP A 32 -24.41 -0.48 -25.87
C ASP A 32 -24.55 -1.93 -26.40
N SER A 33 -23.47 -2.70 -26.51
CA SER A 33 -23.52 -4.14 -26.81
C SER A 33 -23.98 -4.99 -25.63
N GLY A 34 -24.17 -4.39 -24.45
CA GLY A 34 -24.64 -5.07 -23.25
C GLY A 34 -23.53 -5.66 -22.37
N SER A 35 -22.26 -5.45 -22.72
CA SER A 35 -21.11 -5.94 -21.96
C SER A 35 -20.85 -5.10 -20.71
N SER A 36 -20.29 -5.73 -19.67
CA SER A 36 -19.64 -5.00 -18.57
C SER A 36 -18.33 -4.39 -19.06
N VAL A 37 -17.84 -3.34 -18.40
CA VAL A 37 -16.62 -2.64 -18.83
C VAL A 37 -15.71 -2.35 -17.65
N LEU A 38 -14.42 -2.65 -17.81
CA LEU A 38 -13.34 -2.20 -16.93
C LEU A 38 -12.51 -1.12 -17.64
N VAL A 39 -12.58 0.11 -17.15
CA VAL A 39 -11.81 1.25 -17.67
C VAL A 39 -10.58 1.47 -16.78
N ALA A 40 -9.41 1.14 -17.30
CA ALA A 40 -8.12 1.45 -16.67
C ALA A 40 -7.47 2.64 -17.39
N ALA A 41 -7.54 3.82 -16.77
CA ALA A 41 -7.00 5.05 -17.35
C ALA A 41 -6.39 5.96 -16.27
N PRO A 42 -5.45 6.86 -16.62
CA PRO A 42 -4.87 7.80 -15.67
C PRO A 42 -5.92 8.61 -14.90
N THR A 43 -5.55 9.10 -13.73
CA THR A 43 -6.37 10.07 -13.00
C THR A 43 -6.56 11.31 -13.87
N SER A 44 -7.73 11.93 -13.76
CA SER A 44 -8.15 13.07 -14.61
C SER A 44 -8.35 12.77 -16.10
N SER A 45 -8.29 11.50 -16.54
CA SER A 45 -8.64 11.09 -17.92
C SER A 45 -10.12 11.18 -18.28
N GLY A 46 -11.00 11.60 -17.37
CA GLY A 46 -12.43 11.73 -17.66
C GLY A 46 -13.18 10.39 -17.63
N LYS A 47 -12.71 9.42 -16.83
CA LYS A 47 -13.38 8.12 -16.63
C LYS A 47 -14.83 8.24 -16.20
N THR A 48 -15.17 9.28 -15.43
CA THR A 48 -16.52 9.55 -14.94
C THR A 48 -17.54 9.64 -16.07
N LEU A 49 -17.16 10.13 -17.25
CA LEU A 49 -18.07 10.21 -18.40
C LEU A 49 -18.58 8.83 -18.85
N VAL A 50 -17.77 7.78 -18.68
CA VAL A 50 -18.17 6.39 -18.97
C VAL A 50 -19.27 5.92 -18.02
N ALA A 51 -19.13 6.20 -16.73
CA ALA A 51 -20.16 5.87 -15.74
C ALA A 51 -21.45 6.67 -15.98
N GLU A 52 -21.34 7.96 -16.28
CA GLU A 52 -22.50 8.82 -16.58
C GLU A 52 -23.27 8.32 -17.82
N TYR A 53 -22.57 7.92 -18.88
CA TYR A 53 -23.21 7.32 -20.05
C TYR A 53 -23.97 6.03 -19.70
N ALA A 54 -23.35 5.15 -18.90
CA ALA A 54 -24.00 3.92 -18.44
C ALA A 54 -25.24 4.20 -17.57
N ILE A 55 -25.18 5.24 -16.72
CA ILE A 55 -26.31 5.71 -15.90
C ILE A 55 -27.45 6.17 -16.81
N GLU A 56 -27.19 7.03 -17.78
CA GLU A 56 -28.21 7.54 -18.73
C GLU A 56 -28.95 6.37 -19.41
N LYS A 57 -28.21 5.41 -19.97
CA LYS A 57 -28.78 4.23 -20.65
C LYS A 57 -29.60 3.35 -19.72
N THR A 58 -29.14 3.17 -18.48
CA THR A 58 -29.83 2.30 -17.51
C THR A 58 -31.13 2.93 -17.01
N LEU A 59 -31.12 4.24 -16.77
CA LEU A 59 -32.33 5.00 -16.40
C LEU A 59 -33.34 5.03 -17.55
N ALA A 60 -32.90 5.16 -18.80
CA ALA A 60 -33.76 5.08 -19.97
C ALA A 60 -34.45 3.70 -20.11
N ALA A 61 -33.83 2.64 -19.60
CA ALA A 61 -34.41 1.29 -19.52
C ALA A 61 -35.33 1.07 -18.30
N GLY A 62 -35.57 2.09 -17.48
CA GLY A 62 -36.41 2.01 -16.27
C GLY A 62 -35.81 1.16 -15.14
N LYS A 63 -34.49 0.98 -15.14
CA LYS A 63 -33.76 0.22 -14.11
C LYS A 63 -33.06 1.16 -13.12
N THR A 64 -32.74 0.64 -11.93
CA THR A 64 -32.02 1.40 -10.91
C THR A 64 -30.50 1.24 -11.04
N VAL A 65 -29.77 2.20 -10.47
CA VAL A 65 -28.31 2.23 -10.49
C VAL A 65 -27.77 2.35 -9.07
N VAL A 66 -26.71 1.60 -8.78
CA VAL A 66 -25.87 1.80 -7.60
C VAL A 66 -24.52 2.35 -8.04
N TYR A 67 -24.11 3.48 -7.46
CA TYR A 67 -22.76 4.02 -7.64
C TYR A 67 -21.97 3.80 -6.36
N THR A 68 -20.95 2.95 -6.42
CA THR A 68 -20.11 2.65 -5.26
C THR A 68 -18.79 3.40 -5.30
N THR A 69 -18.33 3.78 -4.10
CA THR A 69 -17.02 4.41 -3.89
C THR A 69 -16.35 3.78 -2.66
N PRO A 70 -15.00 3.74 -2.58
CA PRO A 70 -14.29 3.14 -1.45
C PRO A 70 -14.33 3.97 -0.17
N ILE A 71 -14.66 5.27 -0.23
CA ILE A 71 -14.56 6.20 0.90
C ILE A 71 -15.78 7.13 0.92
N LYS A 72 -16.30 7.39 2.13
CA LYS A 72 -17.46 8.28 2.39
C LYS A 72 -17.31 9.67 1.76
N ALA A 73 -16.12 10.28 1.85
CA ALA A 73 -15.87 11.60 1.23
C ALA A 73 -16.12 11.58 -0.29
N LEU A 74 -15.69 10.53 -0.98
CA LEU A 74 -15.95 10.37 -2.41
C LEU A 74 -17.43 10.06 -2.68
N SER A 75 -18.10 9.30 -1.80
CA SER A 75 -19.55 9.10 -1.87
C SER A 75 -20.29 10.44 -1.81
N ASN A 76 -19.91 11.32 -0.88
CA ASN A 76 -20.53 12.63 -0.70
C ASN A 76 -20.29 13.53 -1.92
N GLN A 77 -19.06 13.56 -2.45
CA GLN A 77 -18.73 14.29 -3.67
C GLN A 77 -19.57 13.79 -4.85
N LYS A 78 -19.62 12.48 -5.07
CA LYS A 78 -20.38 11.88 -6.18
C LYS A 78 -21.88 12.07 -6.05
N PHE A 79 -22.39 12.06 -4.82
CA PHE A 79 -23.78 12.41 -4.55
C PHE A 79 -24.11 13.84 -4.98
N LYS A 80 -23.26 14.83 -4.60
CA LYS A 80 -23.41 16.23 -5.04
C LYS A 80 -23.32 16.35 -6.57
N ASP A 81 -22.31 15.75 -7.19
CA ASP A 81 -22.09 15.76 -8.65
C ASP A 81 -23.33 15.21 -9.41
N LEU A 82 -23.85 14.07 -8.96
CA LEU A 82 -25.00 13.41 -9.59
C LEU A 82 -26.31 14.16 -9.31
N CYS A 83 -26.49 14.75 -8.12
CA CYS A 83 -27.63 15.61 -7.83
C CYS A 83 -27.67 16.83 -8.76
N ASN A 84 -26.52 17.46 -9.00
CA ASN A 84 -26.39 18.61 -9.89
C ASN A 84 -26.73 18.27 -11.34
N TRP A 85 -26.44 17.03 -11.77
CA TRP A 85 -26.72 16.58 -13.13
C TRP A 85 -28.14 16.02 -13.32
N LEU A 86 -28.58 15.07 -12.47
CA LEU A 86 -29.84 14.34 -12.64
C LEU A 86 -31.03 14.98 -11.91
N GLY A 87 -30.76 15.91 -11.00
CA GLY A 87 -31.71 16.45 -10.04
C GLY A 87 -31.76 15.63 -8.74
N LYS A 88 -31.92 16.33 -7.61
CA LYS A 88 -31.88 15.74 -6.26
C LYS A 88 -32.87 14.58 -6.06
N GLU A 89 -34.08 14.69 -6.60
CA GLU A 89 -35.15 13.69 -6.43
C GLU A 89 -34.79 12.31 -6.97
N LYS A 90 -33.88 12.22 -7.95
CA LYS A 90 -33.47 10.96 -8.57
C LYS A 90 -32.26 10.32 -7.89
N VAL A 91 -31.58 11.04 -6.99
CA VAL A 91 -30.30 10.64 -6.44
C VAL A 91 -30.37 10.54 -4.92
N GLY A 92 -30.02 9.37 -4.41
CA GLY A 92 -29.90 9.08 -2.98
C GLY A 92 -28.45 8.83 -2.56
N LEU A 93 -28.24 8.81 -1.26
CA LEU A 93 -26.97 8.48 -0.62
C LEU A 93 -27.20 7.49 0.52
N LEU A 94 -26.46 6.38 0.51
CA LEU A 94 -26.40 5.43 1.61
C LEU A 94 -24.95 5.23 2.04
N THR A 95 -24.60 5.76 3.20
CA THR A 95 -23.32 5.50 3.87
C THR A 95 -23.62 4.95 5.26
N GLY A 96 -22.60 4.45 5.97
CA GLY A 96 -22.78 4.06 7.38
C GLY A 96 -23.27 5.19 8.30
N ASP A 97 -23.17 6.47 7.87
CA ASP A 97 -23.57 7.62 8.69
C ASP A 97 -24.88 8.28 8.22
N ASN A 98 -25.21 8.18 6.93
CA ASN A 98 -26.32 8.92 6.32
C ASN A 98 -27.14 8.02 5.40
N ALA A 99 -28.46 8.15 5.51
CA ALA A 99 -29.42 7.56 4.58
C ALA A 99 -30.34 8.66 4.01
N ILE A 100 -30.01 9.15 2.82
CA ILE A 100 -30.76 10.20 2.12
C ILE A 100 -31.42 9.57 0.90
N ARG A 101 -32.75 9.65 0.80
CA ARG A 101 -33.55 9.09 -0.32
C ARG A 101 -33.08 7.66 -0.71
N PRO A 102 -33.15 6.67 0.19
CA PRO A 102 -32.60 5.32 -0.04
C PRO A 102 -33.25 4.57 -1.21
N ASN A 103 -34.45 4.99 -1.63
CA ASN A 103 -35.23 4.39 -2.72
C ASN A 103 -35.14 5.18 -4.03
N ALA A 104 -34.15 6.08 -4.16
CA ALA A 104 -33.93 6.86 -5.38
C ALA A 104 -33.53 5.95 -6.57
N GLN A 105 -33.66 6.47 -7.80
CA GLN A 105 -33.32 5.71 -9.01
C GLN A 105 -31.81 5.45 -9.13
N VAL A 106 -31.01 6.40 -8.65
CA VAL A 106 -29.55 6.28 -8.53
C VAL A 106 -29.19 6.44 -7.06
N VAL A 107 -28.49 5.47 -6.49
CA VAL A 107 -28.04 5.55 -5.09
C VAL A 107 -26.53 5.49 -5.04
N VAL A 108 -25.91 6.55 -4.52
CA VAL A 108 -24.48 6.56 -4.21
C VAL A 108 -24.27 5.88 -2.86
N MET A 109 -23.31 4.98 -2.75
CA MET A 109 -23.03 4.31 -1.48
C MET A 109 -21.57 3.87 -1.33
N THR A 110 -21.19 3.46 -0.12
CA THR A 110 -19.91 2.75 0.04
C THR A 110 -20.05 1.29 -0.38
N THR A 111 -18.94 0.66 -0.76
CA THR A 111 -18.92 -0.76 -1.16
C THR A 111 -19.47 -1.69 -0.07
N GLU A 112 -19.23 -1.37 1.21
CA GLU A 112 -19.71 -2.14 2.35
C GLU A 112 -21.24 -2.13 2.46
N VAL A 113 -21.88 -1.00 2.18
CA VAL A 113 -23.35 -0.91 2.21
C VAL A 113 -23.95 -1.81 1.13
N LEU A 114 -23.40 -1.80 -0.10
CA LEU A 114 -23.88 -2.68 -1.17
C LEU A 114 -23.70 -4.16 -0.78
N ARG A 115 -22.54 -4.52 -0.23
CA ARG A 115 -22.28 -5.88 0.27
C ARG A 115 -23.30 -6.31 1.33
N ASN A 116 -23.64 -5.42 2.26
CA ASN A 116 -24.64 -5.70 3.29
C ASN A 116 -26.05 -5.84 2.70
N MET A 117 -26.40 -5.08 1.66
CA MET A 117 -27.68 -5.22 0.94
C MET A 117 -27.78 -6.55 0.20
N ILE A 118 -26.68 -6.98 -0.45
CA ILE A 118 -26.56 -8.31 -1.04
C ILE A 118 -26.71 -9.34 0.07
N TYR A 119 -26.11 -9.11 1.24
CA TYR A 119 -26.20 -10.01 2.36
C TYR A 119 -27.59 -10.09 3.04
N THR A 120 -28.36 -9.03 3.00
CA THR A 120 -29.70 -9.04 3.58
C THR A 120 -30.78 -9.47 2.58
N GLY A 121 -30.41 -9.69 1.31
CA GLY A 121 -31.37 -9.97 0.25
C GLY A 121 -32.31 -8.79 0.00
N SER A 122 -31.79 -7.56 0.06
CA SER A 122 -32.58 -6.34 -0.06
C SER A 122 -33.38 -6.29 -1.36
N SER A 123 -34.69 -6.03 -1.26
CA SER A 123 -35.59 -5.90 -2.42
C SER A 123 -35.22 -4.73 -3.34
N ALA A 124 -34.46 -3.76 -2.83
CA ALA A 124 -33.92 -2.67 -3.65
C ALA A 124 -33.03 -3.17 -4.81
N LEU A 125 -32.43 -4.37 -4.68
CA LEU A 125 -31.57 -4.96 -5.70
C LEU A 125 -32.34 -5.69 -6.82
N GLU A 126 -33.65 -5.92 -6.67
CA GLU A 126 -34.46 -6.63 -7.68
C GLU A 126 -34.58 -5.88 -9.00
N SER A 127 -34.57 -4.54 -8.94
CA SER A 127 -34.67 -3.66 -10.11
C SER A 127 -33.31 -3.15 -10.63
N LEU A 128 -32.22 -3.63 -10.03
CA LEU A 128 -30.86 -3.17 -10.32
C LEU A 128 -30.44 -3.53 -11.74
N GLY A 129 -30.07 -2.51 -12.52
CA GLY A 129 -29.58 -2.68 -13.89
C GLY A 129 -28.08 -2.37 -14.06
N LEU A 130 -27.49 -1.64 -13.11
CA LEU A 130 -26.09 -1.20 -13.20
C LEU A 130 -25.49 -1.01 -11.81
N VAL A 131 -24.25 -1.51 -11.64
CA VAL A 131 -23.36 -1.14 -10.54
C VAL A 131 -22.13 -0.44 -11.14
N VAL A 132 -21.93 0.82 -10.74
CA VAL A 132 -20.68 1.53 -10.98
C VAL A 132 -19.75 1.28 -9.81
N LEU A 133 -18.56 0.78 -10.13
CA LEU A 133 -17.50 0.39 -9.22
C LEU A 133 -16.36 1.39 -9.41
N ASP A 134 -16.32 2.48 -8.62
CA ASP A 134 -15.33 3.55 -8.78
C ASP A 134 -14.06 3.30 -7.95
N GLU A 135 -12.90 3.56 -8.54
CA GLU A 135 -11.59 3.27 -7.95
C GLU A 135 -11.35 1.79 -7.59
N VAL A 136 -11.64 0.89 -8.52
CA VAL A 136 -11.49 -0.59 -8.36
C VAL A 136 -10.08 -1.02 -7.95
N HIS A 137 -9.07 -0.18 -8.18
CA HIS A 137 -7.71 -0.42 -7.70
C HIS A 137 -7.61 -0.49 -6.15
N PHE A 138 -8.65 -0.12 -5.41
CA PHE A 138 -8.78 -0.38 -3.97
C PHE A 138 -9.00 -1.86 -3.62
N LEU A 139 -9.20 -2.74 -4.61
CA LEU A 139 -9.29 -4.19 -4.40
C LEU A 139 -8.05 -4.79 -3.70
N GLN A 140 -6.89 -4.15 -3.82
CA GLN A 140 -5.66 -4.54 -3.11
C GLN A 140 -5.57 -4.04 -1.66
N ASP A 141 -6.53 -3.24 -1.20
CA ASP A 141 -6.55 -2.75 0.17
C ASP A 141 -6.75 -3.93 1.15
N PRO A 142 -5.90 -4.11 2.17
CA PRO A 142 -5.98 -5.26 3.08
C PRO A 142 -7.31 -5.39 3.84
N TYR A 143 -8.03 -4.28 4.06
CA TYR A 143 -9.24 -4.24 4.88
C TYR A 143 -10.50 -4.16 4.02
N ARG A 144 -10.49 -3.36 2.97
CA ARG A 144 -11.64 -3.12 2.09
C ARG A 144 -11.64 -4.00 0.84
N GLY A 145 -10.46 -4.41 0.38
CA GLY A 145 -10.30 -5.24 -0.81
C GLY A 145 -11.15 -6.51 -0.82
N PRO A 146 -11.30 -7.25 0.31
CA PRO A 146 -12.17 -8.42 0.35
C PRO A 146 -13.63 -8.11 -0.02
N VAL A 147 -14.16 -6.97 0.44
CA VAL A 147 -15.54 -6.53 0.17
C VAL A 147 -15.76 -6.30 -1.33
N TRP A 148 -14.76 -5.78 -2.04
CA TRP A 148 -14.83 -5.56 -3.48
C TRP A 148 -15.03 -6.88 -4.25
N GLU A 149 -14.25 -7.91 -3.91
CA GLU A 149 -14.38 -9.21 -4.54
C GLU A 149 -15.72 -9.88 -4.20
N GLU A 150 -16.17 -9.78 -2.95
CA GLU A 150 -17.49 -10.28 -2.54
C GLU A 150 -18.63 -9.64 -3.34
N VAL A 151 -18.59 -8.32 -3.54
CA VAL A 151 -19.59 -7.59 -4.33
C VAL A 151 -19.56 -8.06 -5.78
N ILE A 152 -18.39 -8.08 -6.43
CA ILE A 152 -18.28 -8.45 -7.85
C ILE A 152 -18.80 -9.88 -8.10
N MET A 153 -18.53 -10.82 -7.20
CA MET A 153 -18.96 -12.21 -7.34
C MET A 153 -20.45 -12.44 -7.06
N GLN A 154 -21.10 -11.56 -6.28
CA GLN A 154 -22.46 -11.80 -5.77
C GLN A 154 -23.52 -10.80 -6.27
N VAL A 155 -23.12 -9.72 -6.95
CA VAL A 155 -24.08 -8.83 -7.62
C VAL A 155 -24.97 -9.65 -8.55
N PRO A 156 -26.29 -9.37 -8.61
CA PRO A 156 -27.20 -10.07 -9.50
C PRO A 156 -26.74 -10.00 -10.95
N GLN A 157 -26.73 -11.14 -11.64
CA GLN A 157 -26.35 -11.27 -13.05
C GLN A 157 -27.18 -10.40 -14.01
N SER A 158 -28.35 -9.91 -13.56
CA SER A 158 -29.17 -8.96 -14.31
C SER A 158 -28.61 -7.53 -14.35
N ALA A 159 -27.69 -7.18 -13.44
CA ALA A 159 -27.05 -5.89 -13.37
C ALA A 159 -25.71 -5.91 -14.11
N ARG A 160 -25.39 -4.87 -14.87
CA ARG A 160 -24.07 -4.72 -15.52
C ARG A 160 -23.06 -4.08 -14.58
N LEU A 161 -21.78 -4.32 -14.81
CA LEU A 161 -20.69 -3.70 -14.07
C LEU A 161 -19.98 -2.65 -14.93
N VAL A 162 -19.78 -1.45 -14.38
CA VAL A 162 -18.86 -0.44 -14.92
C VAL A 162 -17.80 -0.16 -13.89
N CYS A 163 -16.61 -0.72 -14.10
CA CYS A 163 -15.48 -0.64 -13.20
C CYS A 163 -14.52 0.47 -13.66
N LEU A 164 -14.32 1.49 -12.83
CA LEU A 164 -13.38 2.57 -13.10
C LEU A 164 -12.12 2.39 -12.25
N SER A 165 -10.95 2.48 -12.86
CA SER A 165 -9.68 2.30 -12.16
C SER A 165 -8.63 3.30 -12.65
N ALA A 166 -7.73 3.69 -11.76
CA ALA A 166 -6.41 4.18 -12.14
C ALA A 166 -5.68 3.13 -13.01
N THR A 167 -4.58 3.54 -13.66
CA THR A 167 -3.78 2.65 -14.51
C THR A 167 -3.28 1.44 -13.72
N VAL A 168 -3.76 0.25 -14.08
CA VAL A 168 -3.30 -1.05 -13.56
C VAL A 168 -2.80 -1.89 -14.72
N SER A 169 -1.63 -2.51 -14.59
CA SER A 169 -0.96 -3.20 -15.69
C SER A 169 -1.58 -4.56 -16.03
N ASN A 170 -2.39 -5.12 -15.13
CA ASN A 170 -3.11 -6.38 -15.31
C ASN A 170 -4.62 -6.19 -15.46
N ALA A 171 -5.08 -5.06 -16.03
CA ALA A 171 -6.51 -4.83 -16.27
C ALA A 171 -7.17 -5.94 -17.11
N GLN A 172 -6.49 -6.52 -18.11
CA GLN A 172 -7.04 -7.68 -18.84
C GLN A 172 -7.26 -8.91 -17.95
N GLU A 173 -6.36 -9.16 -16.99
CA GLU A 173 -6.49 -10.27 -16.04
C GLU A 173 -7.72 -10.05 -15.15
N LEU A 174 -7.91 -8.82 -14.66
CA LEU A 174 -9.06 -8.46 -13.84
C LEU A 174 -10.39 -8.53 -14.62
N ALA A 175 -10.44 -8.01 -15.84
CA ALA A 175 -11.63 -8.11 -16.70
C ALA A 175 -11.95 -9.57 -17.06
N GLY A 176 -10.91 -10.39 -17.33
CA GLY A 176 -11.07 -11.82 -17.57
C GLY A 176 -11.67 -12.55 -16.37
N TRP A 177 -11.23 -12.22 -15.16
CA TRP A 177 -11.81 -12.74 -13.92
C TRP A 177 -13.27 -12.30 -13.74
N ILE A 178 -13.59 -11.01 -13.93
CA ILE A 178 -14.98 -10.51 -13.88
C ILE A 178 -15.86 -11.27 -14.89
N GLY A 179 -15.32 -11.52 -16.09
CA GLY A 179 -15.95 -12.32 -17.13
C GLY A 179 -16.28 -13.76 -16.73
N GLU A 180 -15.47 -14.37 -15.87
CA GLU A 180 -15.66 -15.75 -15.40
C GLU A 180 -16.68 -15.83 -14.24
N VAL A 181 -16.68 -14.84 -13.35
CA VAL A 181 -17.51 -14.88 -12.13
C VAL A 181 -18.87 -14.20 -12.28
N HIS A 182 -18.95 -13.20 -13.16
CA HIS A 182 -20.14 -12.38 -13.35
C HIS A 182 -20.62 -12.49 -14.80
N SER A 183 -20.28 -11.52 -15.65
CA SER A 183 -20.71 -11.42 -17.04
C SER A 183 -19.56 -10.90 -17.92
N GLU A 184 -19.67 -11.09 -19.23
CA GLU A 184 -18.66 -10.64 -20.20
C GLU A 184 -18.21 -9.20 -19.90
N CYS A 185 -16.91 -9.02 -19.71
CA CYS A 185 -16.32 -7.76 -19.27
C CYS A 185 -15.16 -7.37 -20.19
N GLU A 186 -15.27 -6.22 -20.85
CA GLU A 186 -14.25 -5.71 -21.75
C GLU A 186 -13.25 -4.80 -20.99
N ALA A 187 -11.96 -5.07 -21.14
CA ALA A 187 -10.90 -4.21 -20.61
C ALA A 187 -10.57 -3.06 -21.56
N ILE A 188 -10.98 -1.84 -21.20
CA ILE A 188 -10.63 -0.62 -21.90
C ILE A 188 -9.44 0.04 -21.22
N ILE A 189 -8.26 -0.05 -21.84
CA ILE A 189 -7.03 0.56 -21.35
C ILE A 189 -6.74 1.86 -22.10
N GLU A 190 -6.44 2.90 -21.35
CA GLU A 190 -5.82 4.13 -21.81
C GLU A 190 -4.53 4.35 -21.01
N THR A 191 -3.42 4.64 -21.70
CA THR A 191 -2.12 4.91 -21.05
C THR A 191 -1.70 6.37 -21.20
N THR A 192 -2.35 7.11 -22.08
CA THR A 192 -2.05 8.51 -22.36
C THR A 192 -2.73 9.39 -21.34
N ARG A 193 -1.95 10.30 -20.74
CA ARG A 193 -2.48 11.30 -19.83
C ARG A 193 -2.99 12.51 -20.63
N PRO A 194 -4.16 13.10 -20.30
CA PRO A 194 -4.67 14.28 -21.00
C PRO A 194 -3.76 15.51 -20.87
N VAL A 195 -3.07 15.62 -19.74
CA VAL A 195 -2.12 16.70 -19.45
C VAL A 195 -0.73 16.08 -19.27
N GLU A 196 0.24 16.50 -20.08
CA GLU A 196 1.60 15.98 -19.99
C GLU A 196 2.20 16.25 -18.61
N LEU A 197 2.85 15.24 -18.02
CA LEU A 197 3.48 15.35 -16.71
C LEU A 197 4.98 15.58 -16.85
N HIS A 198 5.47 16.59 -16.15
CA HIS A 198 6.88 16.93 -16.06
C HIS A 198 7.44 16.61 -14.67
N ASP A 199 8.30 15.59 -14.57
CA ASP A 199 9.02 15.26 -13.34
C ASP A 199 10.26 16.13 -13.14
N HIS A 200 10.33 16.77 -11.99
CA HIS A 200 11.38 17.67 -11.55
C HIS A 200 12.01 17.18 -10.25
N PHE A 201 13.29 17.50 -10.09
CA PHE A 201 14.07 17.25 -8.89
C PHE A 201 14.64 18.57 -8.38
N LEU A 202 14.28 18.94 -7.14
CA LEU A 202 14.72 20.19 -6.52
C LEU A 202 15.80 19.94 -5.48
N VAL A 203 16.88 20.71 -5.57
CA VAL A 203 17.95 20.72 -4.57
C VAL A 203 18.28 22.15 -4.16
N PHE A 204 18.55 22.35 -2.87
CA PHE A 204 19.05 23.64 -2.41
C PHE A 204 20.57 23.69 -2.56
N ASP A 205 21.06 24.58 -3.41
CA ASP A 205 22.48 24.88 -3.52
C ASP A 205 22.88 25.85 -2.39
N LYS A 206 23.56 25.33 -1.36
CA LYS A 206 23.97 26.14 -0.21
C LYS A 206 25.04 27.18 -0.53
N ARG A 207 25.73 27.05 -1.67
CA ARG A 207 26.79 27.99 -2.08
C ARG A 207 26.20 29.23 -2.72
N HIS A 208 25.28 29.02 -3.66
CA HIS A 208 24.59 30.09 -4.35
C HIS A 208 23.30 30.52 -3.63
N ARG A 209 22.93 29.83 -2.54
CA ARG A 209 21.74 30.07 -1.72
C ARG A 209 20.46 30.14 -2.56
N ARG A 210 20.29 29.19 -3.47
CA ARG A 210 19.15 29.14 -4.37
C ARG A 210 18.64 27.71 -4.54
N VAL A 211 17.37 27.59 -4.88
CA VAL A 211 16.78 26.35 -5.36
C VAL A 211 17.31 26.09 -6.78
N GLN A 212 17.77 24.88 -7.02
CA GLN A 212 18.18 24.42 -8.34
C GLN A 212 17.22 23.32 -8.78
N GLU A 213 16.56 23.54 -9.90
CA GLU A 213 15.66 22.60 -10.55
C GLU A 213 16.40 21.79 -11.62
N PHE A 214 16.10 20.50 -11.68
CA PHE A 214 16.51 19.59 -12.74
C PHE A 214 15.31 18.77 -13.20
N ARG A 215 15.32 18.29 -14.45
CA ARG A 215 14.42 17.19 -14.85
C ARG A 215 14.84 15.90 -14.17
N THR A 216 13.90 15.17 -13.60
CA THR A 216 14.15 13.84 -12.99
C THR A 216 14.54 12.85 -14.09
N LEU A 217 13.77 12.82 -15.17
CA LEU A 217 14.00 12.00 -16.35
C LEU A 217 14.25 12.88 -17.57
N ARG A 218 15.18 12.45 -18.43
CA ARG A 218 15.46 13.06 -19.74
C ARG A 218 15.33 11.96 -20.79
N ASN A 219 14.40 12.14 -21.73
CA ASN A 219 14.05 11.13 -22.74
C ASN A 219 13.67 9.76 -22.13
N GLY A 220 12.94 9.76 -21.00
CA GLY A 220 12.56 8.54 -20.27
C GLY A 220 13.69 7.87 -19.49
N GLU A 221 14.93 8.35 -19.61
CA GLU A 221 16.08 7.84 -18.87
C GLU A 221 16.46 8.73 -17.69
N ARG A 222 17.21 8.14 -16.75
CA ARG A 222 17.73 8.84 -15.57
C ARG A 222 18.62 10.01 -15.97
N ASN A 223 18.37 11.19 -15.39
CA ASN A 223 19.18 12.38 -15.69
C ASN A 223 20.58 12.33 -15.03
N PHE A 224 21.60 11.96 -15.82
CA PHE A 224 23.00 11.92 -15.38
C PHE A 224 23.57 13.28 -14.94
N GLU A 225 22.97 14.41 -15.34
CA GLU A 225 23.40 15.73 -14.87
C GLU A 225 23.18 15.90 -13.37
N VAL A 226 22.08 15.34 -12.84
CA VAL A 226 21.79 15.35 -11.40
C VAL A 226 22.85 14.58 -10.63
N GLU A 227 23.20 13.37 -11.08
CA GLU A 227 24.24 12.57 -10.43
C GLU A 227 25.61 13.25 -10.47
N ARG A 228 25.97 13.83 -11.62
CA ARG A 228 27.21 14.57 -11.77
C ARG A 228 27.24 15.79 -10.84
N TYR A 229 26.11 16.49 -10.71
CA TYR A 229 25.97 17.64 -9.82
C TYR A 229 26.13 17.23 -8.35
N LEU A 230 25.40 16.20 -7.91
CA LEU A 230 25.50 15.64 -6.55
C LEU A 230 26.91 15.09 -6.25
N GLY A 231 27.54 14.42 -7.22
CA GLY A 231 28.89 13.88 -7.13
C GLY A 231 29.96 14.96 -6.96
N LYS A 232 29.96 15.99 -7.82
CA LYS A 232 30.86 17.16 -7.70
C LYS A 232 30.75 17.86 -6.36
N MET A 233 29.52 18.00 -5.85
CA MET A 233 29.22 18.62 -4.56
C MET A 233 29.66 17.74 -3.37
N SER A 234 29.77 16.41 -3.56
CA SER A 234 30.25 15.45 -2.57
C SER A 234 31.80 15.37 -2.52
N GLU A 235 32.49 15.38 -3.66
CA GLU A 235 33.96 15.25 -3.76
C GLU A 235 34.73 16.44 -3.15
N GLN A 236 34.12 17.63 -3.12
CA GLN A 236 34.73 18.82 -2.52
C GLN A 236 34.74 18.80 -0.96
N ARG A 237 34.43 17.65 -0.34
CA ARG A 237 34.54 17.35 1.11
C ARG A 237 35.97 17.27 1.68
N SER A 238 37.03 17.33 0.86
CA SER A 238 38.41 17.04 1.32
C SER A 238 39.24 18.23 1.84
N ARG A 239 38.63 19.32 2.34
CA ARG A 239 39.40 20.42 2.97
C ARG A 239 38.70 21.02 4.21
N GLY A 240 38.81 20.34 5.36
CA GLY A 240 38.66 20.99 6.69
C GLY A 240 37.84 20.20 7.73
N PRO A 241 38.20 20.19 9.03
CA PRO A 241 37.63 19.26 10.03
C PRO A 241 36.31 19.68 10.70
N GLN A 242 35.57 20.71 10.24
CA GLN A 242 34.57 21.35 11.11
C GLN A 242 33.22 21.77 10.52
N ARG A 243 32.81 21.33 9.32
CA ARG A 243 31.42 21.56 8.83
C ARG A 243 30.77 20.27 8.34
N ARG A 244 29.83 19.73 9.13
CA ARG A 244 29.07 18.49 8.86
C ARG A 244 27.94 18.63 7.82
N GLY A 245 27.70 19.82 7.25
CA GLY A 245 26.67 20.01 6.20
C GLY A 245 27.26 19.90 4.79
N GLY A 246 26.80 18.94 3.97
CA GLY A 246 27.16 18.86 2.55
C GLY A 246 26.80 20.14 1.77
N ALA A 247 27.40 20.34 0.59
CA ALA A 247 27.21 21.55 -0.24
C ALA A 247 25.79 21.68 -0.84
N VAL A 248 25.03 20.59 -0.84
CA VAL A 248 23.60 20.55 -1.16
C VAL A 248 22.76 20.36 0.10
N GLY A 249 21.52 20.83 0.05
CA GLY A 249 20.52 20.63 1.08
C GLY A 249 19.14 20.40 0.49
N ARG A 250 18.20 20.03 1.36
CA ARG A 250 16.79 20.00 1.01
C ARG A 250 16.29 21.45 1.01
N PRO A 251 15.61 21.92 -0.07
CA PRO A 251 15.02 23.25 -0.07
C PRO A 251 13.92 23.33 0.98
N ARG A 252 13.81 24.49 1.63
CA ARG A 252 12.74 24.77 2.61
C ARG A 252 11.41 24.97 1.88
N ARG A 253 10.30 24.77 2.58
CA ARG A 253 8.95 24.90 2.01
C ARG A 253 8.71 26.27 1.39
N ASN A 254 9.05 27.35 2.10
CA ASN A 254 8.95 28.72 1.60
C ASN A 254 9.81 28.98 0.35
N GLU A 255 11.01 28.39 0.28
CA GLU A 255 11.90 28.49 -0.90
C GLU A 255 11.30 27.76 -2.11
N VAL A 256 10.69 26.58 -1.90
CA VAL A 256 9.99 25.85 -2.97
C VAL A 256 8.74 26.63 -3.41
N ILE A 257 7.93 27.12 -2.48
CA ILE A 257 6.72 27.89 -2.79
C ILE A 257 7.07 29.13 -3.61
N THR A 258 8.09 29.89 -3.19
CA THR A 258 8.56 31.08 -3.94
C THR A 258 8.99 30.71 -5.35
N HIS A 259 9.79 29.63 -5.49
CA HIS A 259 10.22 29.14 -6.80
C HIS A 259 9.05 28.72 -7.71
N LEU A 260 8.02 28.10 -7.15
CA LEU A 260 6.81 27.71 -7.90
C LEU A 260 5.96 28.92 -8.29
N ASP A 261 5.83 29.91 -7.41
CA ASP A 261 5.09 31.15 -7.68
C ASP A 261 5.77 31.98 -8.79
N GLU A 262 7.09 32.21 -8.66
CA GLU A 262 7.90 32.91 -9.66
C GLU A 262 7.89 32.22 -11.04
N SER A 263 7.66 30.91 -11.06
CA SER A 263 7.62 30.11 -12.28
C SER A 263 6.20 29.92 -12.83
N ASP A 264 5.18 30.55 -12.25
CA ASP A 264 3.75 30.36 -12.55
C ASP A 264 3.36 28.87 -12.51
N ARG A 265 3.61 28.20 -11.38
CA ARG A 265 3.35 26.77 -11.19
C ARG A 265 2.43 26.46 -10.01
N LEU A 266 1.80 27.48 -9.43
CA LEU A 266 0.73 27.34 -8.45
C LEU A 266 -0.64 27.18 -9.17
N PRO A 267 -1.66 26.58 -8.52
CA PRO A 267 -1.66 26.03 -7.17
C PRO A 267 -0.86 24.72 -7.06
N ALA A 268 -0.35 24.44 -5.86
CA ALA A 268 0.47 23.25 -5.57
C ALA A 268 -0.03 22.46 -4.36
N ILE A 269 -0.02 21.13 -4.48
CA ILE A 269 -0.25 20.20 -3.36
C ILE A 269 1.10 19.64 -2.90
N PHE A 270 1.43 19.81 -1.63
CA PHE A 270 2.61 19.28 -0.98
C PHE A 270 2.24 18.03 -0.19
N PHE A 271 2.71 16.86 -0.62
CA PHE A 271 2.51 15.61 0.10
C PHE A 271 3.50 15.46 1.25
N VAL A 272 2.97 15.45 2.47
CA VAL A 272 3.70 15.29 3.73
C VAL A 272 3.10 14.09 4.48
N PHE A 273 3.90 13.06 4.76
CA PHE A 273 3.41 11.81 5.39
C PHE A 273 3.23 11.88 6.91
N SER A 274 2.92 13.06 7.45
CA SER A 274 2.64 13.29 8.86
C SER A 274 1.53 14.33 8.98
N ARG A 275 0.50 14.04 9.80
CA ARG A 275 -0.63 14.96 10.07
C ARG A 275 -0.13 16.25 10.72
N GLN A 276 0.55 16.11 11.86
CA GLN A 276 1.26 17.21 12.51
C GLN A 276 2.22 17.93 11.55
N GLY A 277 2.92 17.17 10.70
CA GLY A 277 3.84 17.74 9.72
C GLY A 277 3.17 18.62 8.65
N CYS A 278 1.87 18.44 8.39
CA CYS A 278 1.06 19.32 7.53
C CYS A 278 0.70 20.61 8.26
N ASP A 279 0.24 20.52 9.51
CA ASP A 279 -0.11 21.69 10.32
C ASP A 279 1.12 22.56 10.60
N ASP A 280 2.25 21.94 10.97
CA ASP A 280 3.55 22.59 11.12
C ASP A 280 4.00 23.28 9.81
N ALA A 281 3.58 22.75 8.65
CA ALA A 281 3.90 23.34 7.35
C ALA A 281 3.14 24.66 7.13
N VAL A 282 1.85 24.68 7.47
CA VAL A 282 1.03 25.90 7.41
C VAL A 282 1.60 26.95 8.35
N GLN A 283 1.86 26.59 9.61
CA GLN A 283 2.44 27.51 10.59
C GLN A 283 3.79 28.05 10.13
N SER A 284 4.66 27.17 9.60
CA SER A 284 5.95 27.59 9.06
C SER A 284 5.80 28.59 7.89
N CYS A 285 4.77 28.48 7.06
CA CYS A 285 4.51 29.45 5.99
C CYS A 285 4.02 30.79 6.54
N LEU A 286 3.13 30.78 7.55
CA LEU A 286 2.66 31.98 8.24
C LEU A 286 3.83 32.73 8.90
N ASP A 287 4.72 32.02 9.59
CA ASP A 287 5.91 32.60 10.23
C ASP A 287 6.87 33.27 9.23
N HIS A 288 6.84 32.83 7.96
CA HIS A 288 7.63 33.40 6.87
C HIS A 288 6.85 34.42 6.01
N ASN A 289 5.66 34.84 6.44
CA ASN A 289 4.78 35.80 5.75
C ASN A 289 4.43 35.39 4.31
N VAL A 290 4.22 34.09 4.06
CA VAL A 290 3.70 33.62 2.77
C VAL A 290 2.21 33.92 2.69
N HIS A 291 1.80 34.72 1.70
CA HIS A 291 0.42 35.20 1.61
C HIS A 291 0.04 35.53 0.17
N PHE A 292 -1.10 34.99 -0.29
CA PHE A 292 -1.53 35.10 -1.69
C PHE A 292 -2.80 35.91 -1.92
N LEU A 293 -3.66 36.07 -0.92
CA LEU A 293 -5.05 36.52 -1.13
C LEU A 293 -5.27 38.00 -0.88
N ASP A 294 -6.07 38.65 -1.71
CA ASP A 294 -6.51 40.02 -1.47
C ASP A 294 -7.66 40.11 -0.42
N GLY A 295 -8.11 41.33 -0.12
CA GLY A 295 -9.18 41.55 0.86
C GLY A 295 -10.53 40.92 0.46
N ARG A 296 -10.86 40.86 -0.83
CA ARG A 296 -12.12 40.29 -1.32
C ARG A 296 -12.07 38.77 -1.26
N GLU A 297 -10.95 38.19 -1.69
CA GLU A 297 -10.70 36.75 -1.60
C GLU A 297 -10.75 36.26 -0.15
N LYS A 298 -10.17 37.02 0.79
CA LYS A 298 -10.28 36.72 2.23
C LYS A 298 -11.72 36.71 2.73
N SER A 299 -12.52 37.71 2.38
CA SER A 299 -13.94 37.73 2.77
C SER A 299 -14.71 36.57 2.15
N ARG A 300 -14.34 36.11 0.94
CA ARG A 300 -14.94 34.92 0.33
C ARG A 300 -14.56 33.64 1.08
N VAL A 301 -13.31 33.52 1.53
CA VAL A 301 -12.87 32.42 2.40
C VAL A 301 -13.70 32.40 3.69
N GLU A 302 -13.86 33.54 4.35
CA GLU A 302 -14.65 33.65 5.59
C GLU A 302 -16.10 33.19 5.37
N GLN A 303 -16.74 33.61 4.27
CA GLN A 303 -18.11 33.17 3.92
C GLN A 303 -18.22 31.65 3.74
N ILE A 304 -17.26 31.03 3.04
CA ILE A 304 -17.26 29.58 2.83
C ILE A 304 -17.05 28.87 4.17
N VAL A 305 -16.12 29.35 4.99
CA VAL A 305 -15.83 28.76 6.30
C VAL A 305 -17.05 28.85 7.23
N GLU A 306 -17.71 30.01 7.30
CA GLU A 306 -18.90 30.23 8.13
C GLU A 306 -20.02 29.22 7.83
N GLN A 307 -20.23 28.88 6.55
CA GLN A 307 -21.23 27.89 6.13
C GLN A 307 -20.95 26.48 6.67
N HIS A 308 -19.68 26.12 6.88
CA HIS A 308 -19.28 24.80 7.35
C HIS A 308 -19.27 24.70 8.88
N ILE A 309 -19.08 25.82 9.58
CA ILE A 309 -18.92 25.81 11.05
C ILE A 309 -20.18 26.21 11.83
N GLU A 310 -21.28 26.53 11.16
CA GLU A 310 -22.52 27.07 11.78
C GLU A 310 -23.04 26.21 12.96
N GLU A 311 -22.90 24.88 12.88
CA GLU A 311 -23.35 23.95 13.92
C GLU A 311 -22.31 23.65 15.02
N ILE A 312 -21.10 24.22 14.93
CA ILE A 312 -20.01 23.97 15.89
C ILE A 312 -20.01 25.06 16.97
N SER A 313 -19.94 24.66 18.23
CA SER A 313 -19.89 25.61 19.36
C SER A 313 -18.59 26.41 19.38
N GLU A 314 -18.61 27.64 19.91
CA GLU A 314 -17.40 28.46 20.07
C GLU A 314 -16.33 27.77 20.94
N ALA A 315 -16.75 27.01 21.96
CA ALA A 315 -15.86 26.24 22.81
C ALA A 315 -15.13 25.13 22.03
N ASP A 316 -15.86 24.39 21.19
CA ASP A 316 -15.27 23.36 20.32
C ASP A 316 -14.34 24.00 19.27
N LEU A 317 -14.73 25.13 18.66
CA LEU A 317 -13.88 25.85 17.71
C LEU A 317 -12.55 26.30 18.34
N ALA A 318 -12.58 26.75 19.60
CA ALA A 318 -11.36 27.10 20.33
C ALA A 318 -10.43 25.89 20.51
N LEU A 319 -10.97 24.71 20.87
CA LEU A 319 -10.19 23.46 20.99
C LEU A 319 -9.60 23.01 19.65
N LEU A 320 -10.31 23.26 18.55
CA LEU A 320 -9.88 22.95 17.20
C LEU A 320 -8.83 23.91 16.64
N ASN A 321 -8.34 24.88 17.44
CA ASN A 321 -7.44 25.95 16.99
C ASN A 321 -7.98 26.70 15.76
N TYR A 322 -9.30 26.93 15.73
CA TYR A 322 -10.02 27.52 14.60
C TYR A 322 -9.37 28.81 14.06
N GLU A 323 -8.98 29.74 14.94
CA GLU A 323 -8.39 31.02 14.52
C GLU A 323 -7.11 30.83 13.70
N LYS A 324 -6.19 29.96 14.17
CA LYS A 324 -4.94 29.66 13.45
C LYS A 324 -5.20 28.95 12.12
N TRP A 325 -6.17 28.05 12.11
CA TRP A 325 -6.59 27.36 10.89
C TRP A 325 -7.14 28.36 9.87
N LEU A 326 -8.05 29.25 10.28
CA LEU A 326 -8.62 30.30 9.44
C LEU A 326 -7.56 31.28 8.92
N ASP A 327 -6.60 31.67 9.75
CA ASP A 327 -5.47 32.54 9.35
C ASP A 327 -4.67 31.93 8.18
N GLY A 328 -4.46 30.61 8.21
CA GLY A 328 -3.89 29.85 7.10
C GLY A 328 -4.71 30.02 5.82
N LEU A 329 -6.01 29.71 5.88
CA LEU A 329 -6.91 29.79 4.72
C LEU A 329 -6.95 31.22 4.14
N LYS A 330 -6.98 32.24 5.00
CA LYS A 330 -6.94 33.65 4.60
C LYS A 330 -5.63 34.08 3.95
N CYS A 331 -4.56 33.30 4.12
CA CYS A 331 -3.30 33.47 3.39
C CYS A 331 -3.26 32.67 2.08
N GLY A 332 -4.27 31.86 1.78
CA GLY A 332 -4.33 30.96 0.64
C GLY A 332 -3.57 29.64 0.85
N ILE A 333 -3.40 29.23 2.11
CA ILE A 333 -2.59 28.07 2.52
C ILE A 333 -3.41 27.19 3.47
N ALA A 334 -3.48 25.88 3.25
CA ALA A 334 -4.19 24.99 4.16
C ALA A 334 -3.46 23.66 4.40
N SER A 335 -3.77 23.00 5.52
CA SER A 335 -3.50 21.58 5.72
C SER A 335 -4.72 20.74 5.30
N HIS A 336 -4.49 19.49 4.89
CA HIS A 336 -5.55 18.52 4.58
C HIS A 336 -5.12 17.12 5.01
N HIS A 337 -5.73 16.59 6.07
CA HIS A 337 -5.45 15.24 6.54
C HIS A 337 -6.59 14.63 7.36
N ALA A 338 -6.53 13.31 7.56
CA ALA A 338 -7.57 12.55 8.25
C ALA A 338 -7.85 12.99 9.71
N GLY A 339 -6.87 13.59 10.41
CA GLY A 339 -7.05 14.11 11.77
C GLY A 339 -7.88 15.40 11.86
N MET A 340 -8.21 16.03 10.74
CA MET A 340 -9.12 17.19 10.71
C MET A 340 -10.56 16.72 10.79
N VAL A 341 -11.39 17.49 11.49
CA VAL A 341 -12.84 17.31 11.52
C VAL A 341 -13.44 17.51 10.13
N THR A 342 -14.53 16.80 9.83
CA THR A 342 -15.16 16.83 8.49
C THR A 342 -15.46 18.25 8.00
N PRO A 343 -16.08 19.14 8.79
CA PRO A 343 -16.40 20.48 8.30
C PRO A 343 -15.18 21.31 7.88
N PHE A 344 -14.04 21.16 8.56
CA PHE A 344 -12.81 21.86 8.17
C PHE A 344 -12.22 21.29 6.88
N LYS A 345 -12.32 19.98 6.65
CA LYS A 345 -11.86 19.37 5.39
C LYS A 345 -12.72 19.84 4.22
N GLU A 346 -14.05 19.84 4.39
CA GLU A 346 -14.98 20.30 3.36
C GLU A 346 -14.77 21.78 3.03
N ALA A 347 -14.57 22.63 4.04
CA ALA A 347 -14.23 24.05 3.82
C ALA A 347 -12.92 24.24 3.04
N VAL A 348 -11.88 23.44 3.32
CA VAL A 348 -10.61 23.46 2.57
C VAL A 348 -10.83 23.01 1.12
N GLU A 349 -11.63 21.96 0.90
CA GLU A 349 -11.95 21.44 -0.43
C GLU A 349 -12.73 22.45 -1.28
N ASP A 350 -13.71 23.12 -0.68
CA ASP A 350 -14.50 24.17 -1.33
C ASP A 350 -13.64 25.41 -1.63
N CYS A 351 -12.78 25.83 -0.69
CA CYS A 351 -11.84 26.93 -0.91
C CYS A 351 -10.82 26.60 -2.02
N PHE A 352 -10.35 25.35 -2.10
CA PHE A 352 -9.46 24.91 -3.17
C PHE A 352 -10.15 24.94 -4.53
N THR A 353 -11.37 24.41 -4.60
CA THR A 353 -12.18 24.37 -5.82
C THR A 353 -12.52 25.79 -6.31
N ALA A 354 -12.78 26.72 -5.38
CA ALA A 354 -12.99 28.14 -5.67
C ALA A 354 -11.70 28.89 -6.09
N GLY A 355 -10.55 28.23 -6.11
CA GLY A 355 -9.26 28.85 -6.49
C GLY A 355 -8.65 29.76 -5.42
N LEU A 356 -9.17 29.73 -4.20
CA LEU A 356 -8.76 30.55 -3.06
C LEU A 356 -7.56 29.95 -2.31
N LEU A 357 -7.19 28.68 -2.57
CA LEU A 357 -5.99 28.07 -2.01
C LEU A 357 -4.93 27.90 -3.09
N LYS A 358 -3.75 28.50 -2.85
CA LYS A 358 -2.58 28.34 -3.74
C LYS A 358 -1.66 27.22 -3.29
N VAL A 359 -1.64 26.91 -1.99
CA VAL A 359 -0.81 25.84 -1.41
C VAL A 359 -1.64 24.98 -0.46
N VAL A 360 -1.60 23.67 -0.65
CA VAL A 360 -2.21 22.71 0.30
C VAL A 360 -1.17 21.70 0.73
N PHE A 361 -0.97 21.55 2.04
CA PHE A 361 -0.15 20.50 2.64
C PHE A 361 -1.02 19.32 3.01
N ALA A 362 -0.85 18.19 2.33
CA ALA A 362 -1.75 17.07 2.46
C ALA A 362 -1.04 15.75 2.79
N THR A 363 -1.73 14.89 3.53
CA THR A 363 -1.34 13.48 3.60
C THR A 363 -1.81 12.72 2.36
N GLU A 364 -1.32 11.49 2.18
CA GLU A 364 -1.66 10.60 1.06
C GLU A 364 -3.18 10.39 0.86
N THR A 365 -3.98 10.51 1.92
CA THR A 365 -5.45 10.39 1.87
C THR A 365 -6.09 11.33 0.86
N LEU A 366 -5.52 12.51 0.61
CA LEU A 366 -6.02 13.44 -0.40
C LEU A 366 -5.87 12.87 -1.82
N ALA A 367 -4.77 12.17 -2.08
CA ALA A 367 -4.51 11.55 -3.39
C ALA A 367 -5.50 10.43 -3.71
N MET A 368 -6.17 9.88 -2.69
CA MET A 368 -7.11 8.78 -2.82
C MET A 368 -8.59 9.20 -2.67
N GLY A 369 -8.89 10.42 -2.22
CA GLY A 369 -10.19 10.72 -1.61
C GLY A 369 -11.11 11.69 -2.34
N VAL A 370 -10.59 12.69 -3.07
CA VAL A 370 -11.40 13.79 -3.63
C VAL A 370 -10.79 14.27 -4.94
N ASN A 371 -11.60 14.72 -5.90
CA ASN A 371 -11.11 15.28 -7.17
C ASN A 371 -10.57 16.71 -7.01
N LEU A 372 -9.38 16.88 -6.43
CA LEU A 372 -8.67 18.17 -6.33
C LEU A 372 -7.39 18.19 -7.19
N PRO A 373 -7.48 18.43 -8.51
CA PRO A 373 -6.30 18.57 -9.36
C PRO A 373 -5.63 19.93 -9.13
N ALA A 374 -4.30 19.92 -8.98
CA ALA A 374 -3.47 21.12 -8.83
C ALA A 374 -2.57 21.29 -10.06
N ARG A 375 -2.01 22.47 -10.32
CA ARG A 375 -1.03 22.61 -11.42
C ARG A 375 0.27 21.87 -11.11
N SER A 376 0.67 21.90 -9.83
CA SER A 376 1.87 21.22 -9.34
C SER A 376 1.60 20.28 -8.17
N VAL A 377 2.43 19.25 -8.04
CA VAL A 377 2.52 18.37 -6.87
C VAL A 377 3.96 18.35 -6.38
N VAL A 378 4.16 18.45 -5.08
CA VAL A 378 5.48 18.35 -4.44
C VAL A 378 5.49 17.15 -3.50
N VAL A 379 6.36 16.17 -3.76
CA VAL A 379 6.59 15.00 -2.93
C VAL A 379 7.82 15.25 -2.06
N GLU A 380 7.60 15.49 -0.76
CA GLU A 380 8.65 15.90 0.17
C GLU A 380 9.65 14.79 0.53
N GLN A 381 9.17 13.55 0.56
CA GLN A 381 9.90 12.33 0.90
C GLN A 381 9.39 11.20 0.03
N LEU A 382 10.21 10.17 -0.19
CA LEU A 382 9.86 8.96 -0.95
C LEU A 382 9.63 7.76 -0.03
N SER A 383 9.64 7.96 1.27
CA SER A 383 9.45 6.94 2.28
C SER A 383 8.56 7.45 3.41
N ARG A 384 7.75 6.55 3.97
CA ARG A 384 6.85 6.83 5.10
C ARG A 384 7.04 5.83 6.23
N PHE A 385 6.72 6.24 7.45
CA PHE A 385 6.82 5.36 8.61
C PHE A 385 5.54 4.51 8.77
N ARG A 386 5.67 3.18 8.87
CA ARG A 386 4.56 2.24 9.10
C ARG A 386 4.66 1.54 10.46
N GLY A 387 4.83 2.28 11.55
CA GLY A 387 4.89 1.75 12.92
C GLY A 387 6.19 1.00 13.25
N GLU A 388 6.58 0.04 12.41
CA GLU A 388 7.74 -0.83 12.58
C GLU A 388 8.98 -0.36 11.81
N GLY A 389 8.83 0.61 10.89
CA GLY A 389 9.94 1.13 10.10
C GLY A 389 9.54 2.07 8.96
N HIS A 390 10.52 2.61 8.26
CA HIS A 390 10.30 3.38 7.03
C HIS A 390 10.15 2.45 5.82
N VAL A 391 9.07 2.63 5.07
CA VAL A 391 8.76 1.91 3.83
C VAL A 391 8.80 2.91 2.68
N VAL A 392 9.54 2.56 1.63
CA VAL A 392 9.60 3.36 0.39
C VAL A 392 8.27 3.24 -0.32
N LEU A 393 7.80 4.33 -0.92
CA LEU A 393 6.59 4.33 -1.75
C LEU A 393 6.72 3.31 -2.87
N THR A 394 5.62 2.64 -3.18
CA THR A 394 5.52 1.83 -4.38
C THR A 394 5.37 2.73 -5.62
N PRO A 395 5.68 2.24 -6.84
CA PRO A 395 5.39 2.98 -8.06
C PRO A 395 3.94 3.45 -8.18
N GLY A 396 2.98 2.60 -7.78
CA GLY A 396 1.55 2.90 -7.84
C GLY A 396 1.19 4.08 -6.93
N GLU A 397 1.63 4.06 -5.68
CA GLU A 397 1.45 5.17 -4.75
C GLU A 397 2.09 6.45 -5.29
N TYR A 398 3.33 6.40 -5.79
CA TYR A 398 3.99 7.57 -6.38
C TYR A 398 3.19 8.16 -7.56
N THR A 399 2.66 7.31 -8.45
CA THR A 399 1.87 7.72 -9.61
C THR A 399 0.51 8.30 -9.21
N GLN A 400 -0.12 7.79 -8.14
CA GLN A 400 -1.35 8.37 -7.59
C GLN A 400 -1.12 9.78 -7.04
N LEU A 401 0.00 10.00 -6.33
CA LEU A 401 0.38 11.33 -5.83
C LEU A 401 0.64 12.30 -6.99
N THR A 402 1.55 11.95 -7.90
CA THR A 402 1.97 12.84 -9.00
C THR A 402 0.89 13.03 -10.06
N GLY A 403 -0.02 12.06 -10.22
CA GLY A 403 -1.17 12.12 -11.12
C GLY A 403 -2.14 13.26 -10.82
N ARG A 404 -2.06 13.90 -9.64
CA ARG A 404 -2.83 15.09 -9.27
C ARG A 404 -2.31 16.39 -9.92
N ALA A 405 -1.12 16.38 -10.52
CA ALA A 405 -0.50 17.57 -11.12
C ALA A 405 -0.94 17.79 -12.58
N GLY A 406 -1.59 18.89 -12.90
CA GLY A 406 -2.15 19.21 -14.21
C GLY A 406 -3.68 19.09 -14.20
N ARG A 407 -4.35 20.22 -14.38
CA ARG A 407 -5.81 20.34 -14.44
C ARG A 407 -6.27 20.25 -15.89
N ARG A 408 -7.07 19.23 -16.21
CA ARG A 408 -7.61 19.03 -17.57
C ARG A 408 -8.42 20.25 -17.99
N GLY A 409 -8.18 20.74 -19.21
CA GLY A 409 -8.87 21.91 -19.77
C GLY A 409 -8.35 23.26 -19.29
N ILE A 410 -7.43 23.30 -18.32
CA ILE A 410 -6.85 24.54 -17.78
C ILE A 410 -5.32 24.57 -18.00
N ASP A 411 -4.61 23.50 -17.62
CA ASP A 411 -3.16 23.44 -17.72
C ASP A 411 -2.71 22.67 -18.97
N SER A 412 -1.69 23.20 -19.68
CA SER A 412 -1.03 22.48 -20.78
C SER A 412 -0.09 21.38 -20.28
N THR A 413 0.54 21.60 -19.12
CA THR A 413 1.50 20.70 -18.51
C THR A 413 1.32 20.68 -16.99
N GLY A 414 1.37 19.50 -16.40
CA GLY A 414 1.43 19.30 -14.96
C GLY A 414 2.87 19.12 -14.48
N HIS A 415 3.16 19.52 -13.24
CA HIS A 415 4.52 19.46 -12.71
C HIS A 415 4.59 18.64 -11.41
N ALA A 416 5.40 17.59 -11.39
CA ALA A 416 5.69 16.81 -10.19
C ALA A 416 7.11 17.11 -9.70
N TYR A 417 7.27 17.52 -8.45
CA TYR A 417 8.57 17.83 -7.83
C TYR A 417 8.90 16.81 -6.77
N SER A 418 10.09 16.24 -6.84
CA SER A 418 10.69 15.51 -5.72
C SER A 418 11.83 16.32 -5.11
N LEU A 419 11.87 16.39 -3.79
CA LEU A 419 12.88 17.17 -3.08
C LEU A 419 14.11 16.32 -2.78
N TRP A 420 15.30 16.92 -2.83
CA TRP A 420 16.52 16.27 -2.37
C TRP A 420 16.42 15.88 -0.90
N SER A 421 16.85 14.66 -0.58
CA SER A 421 16.89 14.09 0.76
C SER A 421 18.24 13.39 0.96
N PRO A 422 18.85 13.46 2.16
CA PRO A 422 20.05 12.69 2.46
C PRO A 422 19.77 11.20 2.69
N TYR A 423 18.49 10.82 2.86
CA TYR A 423 18.05 9.46 3.19
C TYR A 423 17.63 8.66 1.96
N GLU A 424 17.26 9.36 0.87
CA GLU A 424 16.77 8.75 -0.37
C GLU A 424 17.71 9.07 -1.52
N SER A 425 18.05 8.06 -2.30
CA SER A 425 18.93 8.22 -3.46
C SER A 425 18.15 8.67 -4.69
N PHE A 426 18.82 9.41 -5.58
CA PHE A 426 18.24 9.78 -6.87
C PHE A 426 17.90 8.56 -7.74
N SER A 427 18.58 7.41 -7.56
CA SER A 427 18.24 6.19 -8.30
C SER A 427 16.90 5.59 -7.87
N GLN A 428 16.58 5.65 -6.57
CA GLN A 428 15.27 5.21 -6.06
C GLN A 428 14.16 6.07 -6.66
N LEU A 429 14.34 7.40 -6.70
CA LEU A 429 13.39 8.30 -7.35
C LEU A 429 13.17 7.94 -8.82
N THR A 430 14.26 7.76 -9.58
CA THR A 430 14.14 7.46 -11.01
C THR A 430 13.49 6.11 -11.26
N GLN A 431 13.69 5.12 -10.39
CA GLN A 431 13.01 3.83 -10.49
C GLN A 431 11.49 3.97 -10.29
N LEU A 432 11.05 4.80 -9.33
CA LEU A 432 9.63 5.09 -9.13
C LEU A 432 9.03 5.81 -10.34
N ALA A 433 9.71 6.84 -10.85
CA ALA A 433 9.24 7.64 -11.97
C ALA A 433 9.25 6.90 -13.33
N GLN A 434 10.09 5.88 -13.50
CA GLN A 434 10.17 5.09 -14.74
C GLN A 434 9.23 3.88 -14.77
N SER A 435 8.71 3.46 -13.62
CA SER A 435 7.98 2.21 -13.50
C SER A 435 6.56 2.33 -14.04
N ASN A 436 6.19 1.42 -14.95
CA ASN A 436 4.84 1.29 -15.50
C ASN A 436 4.13 -0.01 -15.07
N GLU A 437 4.78 -0.81 -14.22
CA GLU A 437 4.22 -2.08 -13.71
C GLU A 437 3.43 -1.83 -12.42
N PHE A 438 2.10 -1.87 -12.54
CA PHE A 438 1.15 -1.68 -11.45
C PHE A 438 0.21 -2.88 -11.40
N VAL A 439 0.75 -4.02 -10.96
CA VAL A 439 -0.03 -5.25 -10.86
C VAL A 439 -0.93 -5.16 -9.63
N LEU A 440 -2.24 -5.23 -9.87
CA LEU A 440 -3.24 -5.28 -8.81
C LEU A 440 -3.20 -6.65 -8.14
N GLU A 441 -2.95 -6.65 -6.83
CA GLU A 441 -2.94 -7.85 -5.99
C GLU A 441 -4.28 -8.03 -5.29
N SER A 442 -4.70 -9.28 -5.07
CA SER A 442 -5.89 -9.57 -4.26
C SER A 442 -5.53 -9.50 -2.77
N ALA A 443 -6.37 -8.80 -1.99
CA ALA A 443 -6.32 -8.83 -0.53
C ALA A 443 -7.31 -9.84 0.09
N PHE A 444 -8.02 -10.62 -0.73
CA PHE A 444 -9.14 -11.44 -0.31
C PHE A 444 -8.73 -12.55 0.66
N ARG A 445 -9.43 -12.60 1.79
CA ARG A 445 -9.27 -13.61 2.84
C ARG A 445 -10.65 -13.89 3.43
N PRO A 446 -11.00 -15.16 3.67
CA PRO A 446 -12.24 -15.47 4.37
C PRO A 446 -12.22 -14.88 5.79
N THR A 447 -13.33 -14.28 6.21
CA THR A 447 -13.55 -13.76 7.58
C THR A 447 -14.65 -14.55 8.28
N TYR A 448 -14.80 -14.39 9.61
CA TYR A 448 -15.86 -15.08 10.36
C TYR A 448 -17.26 -14.62 9.93
N ASN A 449 -17.48 -13.32 9.77
CA ASN A 449 -18.75 -12.79 9.28
C ASN A 449 -19.07 -13.27 7.85
N MET A 450 -18.07 -13.32 6.97
CA MET A 450 -18.24 -13.85 5.61
C MET A 450 -18.64 -15.34 5.67
N ALA A 451 -17.92 -16.15 6.45
CA ALA A 451 -18.25 -17.56 6.63
C ALA A 451 -19.66 -17.76 7.18
N ALA A 452 -20.07 -16.95 8.16
CA ALA A 452 -21.42 -17.00 8.70
C ALA A 452 -22.49 -16.65 7.64
N ASN A 453 -22.27 -15.58 6.86
CA ASN A 453 -23.18 -15.21 5.78
C ASN A 453 -23.27 -16.26 4.66
N LEU A 454 -22.16 -16.96 4.37
CA LEU A 454 -22.17 -18.07 3.42
C LEU A 454 -22.92 -19.29 3.97
N MET A 455 -22.70 -19.68 5.23
CA MET A 455 -23.44 -20.78 5.87
C MET A 455 -24.96 -20.55 5.85
N ALA A 456 -25.40 -19.30 6.00
CA ALA A 456 -26.81 -18.96 5.99
C ALA A 456 -27.48 -19.09 4.60
N ARG A 457 -26.72 -19.19 3.51
CA ARG A 457 -27.28 -19.08 2.14
C ARG A 457 -26.83 -20.09 1.12
N ALA A 458 -25.69 -20.72 1.35
CA ALA A 458 -25.05 -21.62 0.42
C ALA A 458 -24.72 -22.94 1.11
N GLN A 459 -24.83 -24.02 0.36
CA GLN A 459 -24.26 -25.29 0.80
C GLN A 459 -22.74 -25.17 0.90
N ARG A 460 -22.12 -26.00 1.73
CA ARG A 460 -20.68 -25.96 1.98
C ARG A 460 -19.84 -26.02 0.71
N ASP A 461 -20.20 -26.90 -0.21
CA ASP A 461 -19.48 -27.07 -1.48
C ASP A 461 -19.66 -25.85 -2.41
N GLU A 462 -20.83 -25.21 -2.38
CA GLU A 462 -21.09 -23.98 -3.13
C GLU A 462 -20.27 -22.80 -2.59
N ALA A 463 -20.16 -22.68 -1.26
CA ALA A 463 -19.33 -21.68 -0.61
C ALA A 463 -17.83 -21.86 -0.91
N LEU A 464 -17.35 -23.11 -0.91
CA LEU A 464 -15.98 -23.43 -1.34
C LEU A 464 -15.77 -23.07 -2.81
N THR A 465 -16.72 -23.42 -3.67
CA THR A 465 -16.69 -23.08 -5.10
C THR A 465 -16.66 -21.55 -5.31
N LEU A 466 -17.36 -20.77 -4.48
CA LEU A 466 -17.32 -19.32 -4.53
C LEU A 466 -15.92 -18.78 -4.19
N LEU A 467 -15.25 -19.33 -3.19
CA LEU A 467 -13.86 -18.95 -2.86
C LEU A 467 -12.88 -19.33 -3.97
N GLU A 468 -13.10 -20.47 -4.64
CA GLU A 468 -12.30 -20.89 -5.79
C GLU A 468 -12.45 -19.95 -6.99
N LYS A 469 -13.56 -19.20 -7.04
CA LYS A 469 -13.82 -18.16 -8.03
C LYS A 469 -13.25 -16.79 -7.65
N SER A 470 -12.63 -16.62 -6.48
CA SER A 470 -12.03 -15.33 -6.08
C SER A 470 -10.92 -14.87 -7.03
N PHE A 471 -10.62 -13.56 -7.06
CA PHE A 471 -9.54 -13.03 -7.88
C PHE A 471 -8.18 -13.55 -7.39
N ALA A 472 -8.02 -13.72 -6.07
CA ALA A 472 -6.88 -14.41 -5.48
C ALA A 472 -6.66 -15.79 -6.12
N GLN A 473 -7.70 -16.62 -6.22
CA GLN A 473 -7.58 -17.95 -6.80
C GLN A 473 -7.41 -17.92 -8.31
N TYR A 474 -8.08 -17.01 -9.03
CA TYR A 474 -7.89 -16.81 -10.47
C TYR A 474 -6.42 -16.55 -10.81
N ARG A 475 -5.77 -15.65 -10.07
CA ARG A 475 -4.34 -15.35 -10.24
C ARG A 475 -3.45 -16.48 -9.78
N ALA A 476 -3.79 -17.16 -8.69
CA ALA A 476 -3.09 -18.35 -8.23
C ALA A 476 -3.12 -19.46 -9.30
N ASN A 477 -4.24 -19.68 -9.98
CA ASN A 477 -4.38 -20.65 -11.08
C ASN A 477 -3.49 -20.26 -12.27
N GLY A 478 -3.47 -18.98 -12.66
CA GLY A 478 -2.55 -18.46 -13.67
C GLY A 478 -1.08 -18.66 -13.28
N HIS A 479 -0.74 -18.43 -12.02
CA HIS A 479 0.58 -18.69 -11.46
C HIS A 479 0.93 -20.19 -11.46
N VAL A 480 0.00 -21.07 -11.10
CA VAL A 480 0.15 -22.53 -11.14
C VAL A 480 0.45 -23.00 -12.57
N VAL A 481 -0.18 -22.44 -13.61
CA VAL A 481 0.16 -22.76 -15.01
C VAL A 481 1.61 -22.38 -15.33
N ARG A 482 2.10 -21.24 -14.83
CA ARG A 482 3.51 -20.83 -14.98
C ARG A 482 4.44 -21.77 -14.22
N LEU A 483 4.11 -22.12 -12.98
CA LEU A 483 4.86 -23.07 -12.15
C LEU A 483 4.88 -24.47 -12.78
N LYS A 484 3.80 -24.94 -13.41
CA LYS A 484 3.78 -26.21 -14.17
C LYS A 484 4.78 -26.19 -15.31
N LYS A 485 4.85 -25.10 -16.09
CA LYS A 485 5.87 -24.94 -17.14
C LYS A 485 7.29 -24.89 -16.57
N GLU A 486 7.48 -24.25 -15.42
CA GLU A 486 8.78 -24.26 -14.72
C GLU A 486 9.15 -25.65 -14.20
N LEU A 487 8.18 -26.40 -13.69
CA LEU A 487 8.34 -27.76 -13.21
C LEU A 487 8.75 -28.68 -14.36
N GLU A 488 8.09 -28.59 -15.52
CA GLU A 488 8.46 -29.33 -16.73
C GLU A 488 9.89 -29.02 -17.19
N LYS A 489 10.28 -27.73 -17.21
CA LYS A 489 11.66 -27.31 -17.51
C LYS A 489 12.66 -27.84 -16.48
N GLY A 490 12.29 -27.81 -15.20
CA GLY A 490 13.09 -28.36 -14.10
C GLY A 490 13.29 -29.87 -14.25
N GLN A 491 12.22 -30.60 -14.56
CA GLN A 491 12.24 -32.06 -14.80
C GLN A 491 13.07 -32.42 -16.04
N ALA A 492 12.97 -31.66 -17.13
CA ALA A 492 13.82 -31.86 -18.30
C ALA A 492 15.31 -31.60 -18.00
N SER A 493 15.59 -30.57 -17.19
CA SER A 493 16.95 -30.27 -16.72
C SER A 493 17.50 -31.37 -15.82
N LEU A 494 16.68 -31.87 -14.88
CA LEU A 494 17.01 -32.98 -14.01
C LEU A 494 17.31 -34.24 -14.82
N LYS A 495 16.45 -34.60 -15.79
CA LYS A 495 16.67 -35.74 -16.68
C LYS A 495 17.98 -35.62 -17.45
N THR A 496 18.30 -34.43 -17.95
CA THR A 496 19.56 -34.17 -18.66
C THR A 496 20.77 -34.34 -17.73
N ALA A 497 20.70 -33.78 -16.52
CA ALA A 497 21.75 -33.91 -15.51
C ALA A 497 21.93 -35.36 -15.02
N GLN A 498 20.83 -36.12 -14.89
CA GLN A 498 20.85 -37.54 -14.55
C GLN A 498 21.47 -38.39 -15.66
N VAL A 499 21.13 -38.12 -16.93
CA VAL A 499 21.75 -38.80 -18.09
C VAL A 499 23.25 -38.48 -18.17
N GLU A 500 23.64 -37.22 -17.93
CA GLU A 500 25.06 -36.82 -17.86
C GLU A 500 25.77 -37.56 -16.72
N LEU A 501 25.17 -37.62 -15.53
CA LEU A 501 25.71 -38.34 -14.38
C LEU A 501 25.82 -39.85 -14.64
N GLN A 502 24.82 -40.45 -15.30
CA GLN A 502 24.80 -41.86 -15.68
C GLN A 502 25.88 -42.17 -16.72
N ARG A 503 26.06 -41.30 -17.73
CA ARG A 503 27.16 -41.40 -18.70
C ARG A 503 28.54 -41.35 -18.03
N LEU A 504 28.66 -40.58 -16.96
CA LEU A 504 29.89 -40.47 -16.17
C LEU A 504 30.13 -41.68 -15.24
N GLY A 505 29.19 -42.64 -15.16
CA GLY A 505 29.40 -43.98 -14.57
C GLY A 505 29.38 -44.03 -13.05
N VAL A 506 28.33 -43.51 -12.41
CA VAL A 506 28.12 -43.65 -10.96
C VAL A 506 26.83 -44.45 -10.70
N VAL A 507 26.98 -45.62 -10.08
CA VAL A 507 25.95 -46.28 -9.26
C VAL A 507 26.31 -45.95 -7.82
N ASP A 508 25.35 -45.37 -7.10
CA ASP A 508 25.35 -44.98 -5.68
C ASP A 508 26.65 -45.13 -4.89
N ASN A 509 27.29 -44.01 -4.55
CA ASN A 509 28.14 -43.94 -3.37
C ASN A 509 27.97 -42.60 -2.66
N LYS A 510 27.44 -42.65 -1.43
CA LYS A 510 27.34 -41.51 -0.51
C LYS A 510 28.74 -40.88 -0.30
N PRO A 511 28.87 -39.55 -0.26
CA PRO A 511 30.15 -38.93 0.02
C PRO A 511 30.55 -39.15 1.49
N ALA A 512 31.79 -39.58 1.70
CA ALA A 512 32.42 -39.64 3.01
C ALA A 512 32.71 -38.22 3.51
N THR A 513 32.35 -37.95 4.77
CA THR A 513 32.65 -36.72 5.49
C THR A 513 34.11 -36.72 5.95
N ASP A 514 34.94 -35.85 5.38
CA ASP A 514 36.32 -35.64 5.87
C ASP A 514 36.39 -34.60 7.00
N LYS A 515 37.20 -34.92 8.01
CA LYS A 515 37.41 -34.17 9.26
C LYS A 515 38.03 -32.79 8.99
N LYS A 516 37.42 -31.72 9.53
CA LYS A 516 38.01 -30.36 9.57
C LYS A 516 39.11 -30.28 10.63
N THR A 517 40.31 -29.89 10.20
CA THR A 517 41.43 -29.49 11.08
C THR A 517 41.21 -28.06 11.61
N SER A 518 41.76 -27.72 12.78
CA SER A 518 41.48 -26.48 13.51
C SER A 518 41.95 -25.20 12.78
N SER A 519 41.14 -24.12 12.79
CA SER A 519 41.45 -22.87 12.08
C SER A 519 42.63 -22.07 12.67
N SER A 520 43.07 -22.40 13.90
CA SER A 520 44.17 -21.71 14.59
C SER A 520 45.54 -21.99 13.97
N ASP A 521 45.75 -23.19 13.42
CA ASP A 521 47.05 -23.60 12.84
C ASP A 521 47.33 -22.92 11.49
N VAL A 522 46.27 -22.71 10.70
CA VAL A 522 46.33 -22.03 9.40
C VAL A 522 46.67 -20.54 9.58
N SER A 523 46.02 -19.88 10.54
CA SER A 523 46.25 -18.46 10.83
C SER A 523 47.71 -18.18 11.19
N THR A 524 48.31 -19.04 12.03
CA THR A 524 49.72 -18.94 12.43
C THR A 524 50.66 -19.13 11.24
N SER A 525 50.39 -20.11 10.39
CA SER A 525 51.18 -20.37 9.17
C SER A 525 51.14 -19.20 8.18
N LEU A 526 49.97 -18.57 8.00
CA LEU A 526 49.82 -17.38 7.14
C LEU A 526 50.56 -16.15 7.68
N GLN A 527 50.85 -16.07 8.98
CA GLN A 527 51.61 -14.96 9.55
C GLN A 527 53.09 -14.98 9.18
N GLN A 528 53.62 -16.17 8.92
CA GLN A 528 55.02 -16.40 8.60
C GLN A 528 55.33 -16.15 7.11
N LEU A 529 54.31 -16.13 6.24
CA LEU A 529 54.49 -15.89 4.81
C LEU A 529 55.02 -14.48 4.52
N ARG A 530 55.90 -14.40 3.51
CA ARG A 530 56.51 -13.18 3.00
C ARG A 530 56.38 -13.14 1.47
N PRO A 531 56.32 -11.94 0.85
CA PRO A 531 56.39 -11.81 -0.61
C PRO A 531 57.63 -12.54 -1.16
N GLY A 532 57.45 -13.35 -2.19
CA GLY A 532 58.47 -14.22 -2.76
C GLY A 532 58.35 -15.69 -2.34
N ALA A 533 57.60 -16.00 -1.28
CA ALA A 533 57.40 -17.40 -0.86
C ALA A 533 56.61 -18.19 -1.92
N VAL A 534 57.14 -19.35 -2.31
CA VAL A 534 56.44 -20.36 -3.11
C VAL A 534 55.83 -21.36 -2.13
N ILE A 535 54.50 -21.49 -2.17
CA ILE A 535 53.75 -22.32 -1.24
C ILE A 535 52.98 -23.42 -1.98
N ALA A 536 52.87 -24.59 -1.36
CA ALA A 536 51.89 -25.62 -1.67
C ALA A 536 50.71 -25.48 -0.70
N ARG A 537 49.52 -25.35 -1.26
CA ARG A 537 48.25 -25.35 -0.51
C ARG A 537 47.44 -26.58 -0.93
N LEU A 538 46.91 -27.31 0.04
CA LEU A 538 45.85 -28.27 -0.22
C LEU A 538 44.51 -27.53 -0.31
N HIS A 539 43.78 -27.72 -1.41
CA HIS A 539 42.42 -27.24 -1.57
C HIS A 539 41.50 -28.35 -2.07
N GLY A 540 40.59 -28.83 -1.22
CA GLY A 540 39.94 -30.11 -1.42
C GLY A 540 40.97 -31.25 -1.41
N SER A 541 41.02 -32.04 -2.49
CA SER A 541 42.03 -33.10 -2.69
C SER A 541 43.22 -32.65 -3.57
N GLU A 542 43.31 -31.36 -3.90
CA GLU A 542 44.25 -30.83 -4.88
C GLU A 542 45.37 -29.99 -4.25
N THR A 543 46.63 -30.33 -4.50
CA THR A 543 47.76 -29.44 -4.15
C THR A 543 47.92 -28.36 -5.22
N GLN A 544 47.75 -27.10 -4.82
CA GLN A 544 47.98 -25.91 -5.65
C GLN A 544 49.29 -25.23 -5.26
N TYR A 545 50.11 -24.93 -6.27
CA TYR A 545 51.36 -24.22 -6.11
C TYR A 545 51.18 -22.74 -6.40
N LEU A 546 51.59 -21.88 -5.47
CA LEU A 546 51.28 -20.45 -5.49
C LEU A 546 52.52 -19.63 -5.12
N LEU A 547 52.72 -18.50 -5.80
CA LEU A 547 53.76 -17.52 -5.42
C LEU A 547 53.11 -16.35 -4.69
N VAL A 548 53.57 -16.06 -3.47
CA VAL A 548 53.10 -14.95 -2.66
C VAL A 548 53.63 -13.64 -3.24
N LEU A 549 52.72 -12.78 -3.72
CA LEU A 549 53.05 -11.46 -4.25
C LEU A 549 53.00 -10.38 -3.18
N GLY A 550 52.19 -10.54 -2.13
CA GLY A 550 51.99 -9.55 -1.08
C GLY A 550 51.18 -10.09 0.09
N THR A 551 51.37 -9.53 1.29
CA THR A 551 50.52 -9.83 2.46
C THR A 551 49.96 -8.54 3.02
N THR A 552 48.67 -8.49 3.34
CA THR A 552 47.97 -7.32 3.88
C THR A 552 47.13 -7.73 5.08
N SER A 553 47.09 -6.89 6.12
CA SER A 553 46.24 -7.11 7.32
C SER A 553 45.27 -5.93 7.46
N ARG A 554 43.99 -6.20 7.77
CA ARG A 554 43.00 -5.17 8.13
C ARG A 554 42.94 -5.01 9.66
N ARG A 555 42.46 -3.84 10.15
CA ARG A 555 42.06 -3.66 11.56
C ARG A 555 40.96 -4.68 11.87
N GLY A 556 41.28 -5.70 12.68
CA GLY A 556 40.42 -6.87 12.93
C GLY A 556 41.11 -8.23 12.83
N GLY A 557 42.39 -8.29 12.41
CA GLY A 557 43.23 -9.50 12.51
C GLY A 557 43.12 -10.49 11.34
N GLU A 558 42.17 -10.32 10.41
CA GLU A 558 42.08 -11.14 9.19
C GLU A 558 43.23 -10.79 8.22
N ARG A 559 44.17 -11.72 8.07
CA ARG A 559 45.33 -11.58 7.16
C ARG A 559 44.98 -12.11 5.78
N ARG A 560 45.25 -11.30 4.76
CA ARG A 560 45.04 -11.66 3.35
C ARG A 560 46.37 -11.79 2.62
N VAL A 561 46.51 -12.85 1.85
CA VAL A 561 47.70 -13.15 1.07
C VAL A 561 47.36 -13.06 -0.40
N ARG A 562 48.02 -12.14 -1.10
CA ARG A 562 47.93 -12.06 -2.56
C ARG A 562 48.89 -13.07 -3.16
N VAL A 563 48.38 -13.91 -4.03
CA VAL A 563 49.17 -14.95 -4.71
C VAL A 563 48.95 -14.92 -6.22
N VAL A 564 49.90 -15.49 -6.96
CA VAL A 564 49.74 -15.79 -8.38
C VAL A 564 49.96 -17.28 -8.63
N THR A 565 49.15 -17.86 -9.52
CA THR A 565 49.29 -19.24 -9.98
C THR A 565 50.29 -19.35 -11.15
N PRO A 566 50.79 -20.55 -11.48
CA PRO A 566 51.69 -20.74 -12.63
C PRO A 566 51.03 -20.39 -13.98
N ARG A 567 49.70 -20.38 -14.04
CA ARG A 567 48.91 -19.93 -15.20
C ARG A 567 48.65 -18.41 -15.23
N GLY A 568 49.19 -17.66 -14.26
CA GLY A 568 49.07 -16.20 -14.20
C GLY A 568 47.78 -15.67 -13.59
N LYS A 569 46.94 -16.53 -12.99
CA LYS A 569 45.75 -16.08 -12.26
C LYS A 569 46.16 -15.51 -10.90
N VAL A 570 45.71 -14.31 -10.59
CA VAL A 570 45.97 -13.66 -9.30
C VAL A 570 44.77 -13.84 -8.39
N MET A 571 45.03 -14.19 -7.14
CA MET A 571 44.01 -14.45 -6.13
C MET A 571 44.36 -13.71 -4.83
N MET A 572 43.32 -13.32 -4.10
CA MET A 572 43.44 -12.84 -2.72
C MET A 572 42.89 -13.94 -1.82
N LEU A 573 43.74 -14.53 -1.00
CA LEU A 573 43.37 -15.64 -0.12
C LEU A 573 43.26 -15.17 1.33
N THR A 574 42.29 -15.71 2.05
CA THR A 574 42.04 -15.56 3.49
C THR A 574 42.24 -16.89 4.20
N VAL A 575 42.13 -16.93 5.54
CA VAL A 575 42.24 -18.17 6.34
C VAL A 575 41.24 -19.23 5.88
N ASN A 576 40.02 -18.82 5.48
CA ASN A 576 38.95 -19.73 5.05
C ASN A 576 39.21 -20.41 3.70
N ASP A 577 40.22 -19.95 2.96
CA ASP A 577 40.57 -20.56 1.69
C ASP A 577 41.53 -21.75 1.87
N PHE A 578 42.07 -22.01 3.06
CA PHE A 578 43.02 -23.10 3.28
C PHE A 578 42.39 -24.22 4.10
N ASP A 579 42.41 -25.44 3.56
CA ASP A 579 41.92 -26.63 4.27
C ASP A 579 42.93 -27.13 5.33
N ALA A 580 44.21 -26.81 5.14
CA ALA A 580 45.30 -27.01 6.08
C ALA A 580 46.38 -25.92 5.91
N GLY A 581 47.28 -25.77 6.88
CA GLY A 581 48.38 -24.81 6.81
C GLY A 581 49.24 -25.02 5.56
N PRO A 582 49.56 -23.97 4.78
CA PRO A 582 50.32 -24.13 3.55
C PRO A 582 51.77 -24.50 3.83
N GLU A 583 52.32 -25.41 3.04
CA GLU A 583 53.74 -25.77 3.08
C GLU A 583 54.54 -24.77 2.25
N VAL A 584 55.62 -24.22 2.79
CA VAL A 584 56.52 -23.31 2.07
C VAL A 584 57.61 -24.14 1.40
N LEU A 585 57.61 -24.18 0.07
CA LEU A 585 58.52 -25.01 -0.72
C LEU A 585 59.85 -24.33 -1.02
N SER A 586 59.81 -23.03 -1.30
CA SER A 586 60.99 -22.23 -1.62
C SER A 586 60.69 -20.73 -1.52
N ALA A 587 61.71 -19.90 -1.67
CA ALA A 587 61.57 -18.45 -1.79
C ALA A 587 62.21 -17.97 -3.09
N LEU A 588 61.45 -17.19 -3.86
CA LEU A 588 61.86 -16.58 -5.12
C LEU A 588 62.10 -15.08 -4.92
N GLU A 589 63.17 -14.57 -5.54
CA GLU A 589 63.34 -13.13 -5.68
C GLU A 589 62.28 -12.58 -6.65
N LEU A 590 61.49 -11.62 -6.17
CA LEU A 590 60.46 -11.00 -6.99
C LEU A 590 61.06 -9.95 -7.93
N PRO A 591 60.46 -9.74 -9.12
CA PRO A 591 60.93 -8.75 -10.10
C PRO A 591 61.06 -7.34 -9.51
N LYS A 592 62.02 -6.54 -9.98
CA LYS A 592 62.16 -5.12 -9.64
C LYS A 592 61.83 -4.24 -10.86
N PRO A 593 61.16 -3.08 -10.69
CA PRO A 593 60.61 -2.55 -9.44
C PRO A 593 59.39 -3.34 -8.93
N TYR A 594 59.25 -3.43 -7.60
CA TYR A 594 58.16 -4.17 -6.94
C TYR A 594 56.80 -3.51 -7.22
N ALA A 595 55.97 -4.16 -8.04
CA ALA A 595 54.68 -3.61 -8.48
C ALA A 595 53.56 -4.68 -8.57
N PRO A 596 53.15 -5.30 -7.44
CA PRO A 596 52.23 -6.45 -7.41
C PRO A 596 50.80 -6.17 -7.91
N ASN A 597 50.45 -4.91 -8.15
CA ASN A 597 49.18 -4.48 -8.74
C ASN A 597 49.19 -4.43 -10.28
N ARG A 598 50.36 -4.46 -10.93
CA ARG A 598 50.49 -4.35 -12.40
C ARG A 598 50.39 -5.73 -13.08
N ARG A 599 49.63 -5.82 -14.18
CA ARG A 599 49.44 -7.07 -14.94
C ARG A 599 50.74 -7.64 -15.49
N GLU A 600 51.66 -6.79 -15.98
CA GLU A 600 52.97 -7.21 -16.49
C GLU A 600 53.83 -7.85 -15.40
N TYR A 601 53.86 -7.24 -14.21
CA TYR A 601 54.55 -7.77 -13.05
C TYR A 601 54.02 -9.15 -12.64
N GLN A 602 52.70 -9.31 -12.61
CA GLN A 602 52.03 -10.57 -12.26
C GLN A 602 52.35 -11.68 -13.29
N ARG A 603 52.40 -11.34 -14.59
CA ARG A 603 52.79 -12.28 -15.65
C ARG A 603 54.26 -12.72 -15.51
N THR A 604 55.16 -11.79 -15.23
CA THR A 604 56.58 -12.11 -15.01
C THR A 604 56.77 -12.97 -13.77
N ALA A 605 56.10 -12.65 -12.66
CA ALA A 605 56.12 -13.45 -11.44
C ALA A 605 55.56 -14.87 -11.66
N ALA A 606 54.49 -15.02 -12.46
CA ALA A 606 53.96 -16.34 -12.82
C ALA A 606 54.94 -17.17 -13.67
N LYS A 607 55.70 -16.55 -14.57
CA LYS A 607 56.76 -17.21 -15.33
C LYS A 607 57.89 -17.71 -14.42
N LEU A 608 58.33 -16.89 -13.47
CA LEU A 608 59.34 -17.26 -12.48
C LEU A 608 58.87 -18.44 -11.61
N LEU A 609 57.61 -18.40 -11.15
CA LEU A 609 57.00 -19.52 -10.43
C LEU A 609 56.99 -20.79 -11.28
N LYS A 610 56.62 -20.71 -12.55
CA LYS A 610 56.58 -21.87 -13.45
C LYS A 610 57.98 -22.47 -13.66
N GLN A 611 59.00 -21.63 -13.82
CA GLN A 611 60.39 -22.07 -13.92
C GLN A 611 60.85 -22.76 -12.64
N GLN A 612 60.61 -22.14 -11.47
CA GLN A 612 60.99 -22.69 -10.18
C GLN A 612 60.35 -24.05 -9.89
N LEU A 613 59.06 -24.20 -10.19
CA LEU A 613 58.37 -25.49 -10.01
C LEU A 613 58.95 -26.57 -10.93
N THR A 614 59.40 -26.20 -12.13
CA THR A 614 60.07 -27.13 -13.05
C THR A 614 61.43 -27.57 -12.50
N GLU A 615 62.21 -26.64 -11.94
CA GLU A 615 63.50 -26.93 -11.29
C GLU A 615 63.35 -27.81 -10.05
N LEU A 616 62.22 -27.70 -9.32
CA LEU A 616 61.86 -28.57 -8.21
C LEU A 616 61.28 -29.93 -8.63
N GLY A 617 61.24 -30.24 -9.93
CA GLY A 617 60.70 -31.50 -10.46
C GLY A 617 59.17 -31.63 -10.39
N ILE A 618 58.45 -30.52 -10.18
CA ILE A 618 57.00 -30.48 -10.02
C ILE A 618 56.35 -30.26 -11.40
N LEU A 619 55.79 -31.33 -11.97
CA LEU A 619 55.06 -31.28 -13.25
C LEU A 619 53.64 -30.69 -13.06
N ILE A 620 53.40 -29.51 -13.63
CA ILE A 620 52.17 -28.72 -13.43
C ILE A 620 50.96 -29.27 -14.23
N GLU A 621 51.21 -30.12 -15.24
CA GLU A 621 50.15 -30.77 -16.03
C GLU A 621 50.43 -32.27 -16.15
N VAL A 622 49.99 -33.03 -15.15
CA VAL A 622 49.64 -34.43 -15.34
C VAL A 622 48.12 -34.47 -15.42
N ARG A 623 47.57 -34.73 -16.61
CA ARG A 623 46.16 -35.13 -16.72
C ARG A 623 46.03 -36.47 -16.00
N HIS A 624 45.33 -36.49 -14.88
CA HIS A 624 44.95 -37.72 -14.19
C HIS A 624 43.51 -38.03 -14.59
N PRO A 625 43.27 -38.96 -15.53
CA PRO A 625 41.93 -39.22 -16.06
C PRO A 625 40.90 -39.47 -14.95
N ASP A 626 41.29 -40.19 -13.90
CA ASP A 626 40.43 -40.49 -12.74
C ASP A 626 40.05 -39.26 -11.91
N ARG A 627 40.92 -38.25 -11.85
CA ARG A 627 40.70 -37.03 -11.06
C ARG A 627 39.79 -36.05 -11.79
N ASP A 628 39.98 -35.90 -13.11
CA ASP A 628 39.10 -35.11 -13.97
C ASP A 628 37.69 -35.73 -14.03
N LEU A 629 37.58 -37.06 -14.13
CA LEU A 629 36.30 -37.77 -14.03
C LEU A 629 35.60 -37.54 -12.68
N ARG A 630 36.34 -37.56 -11.56
CA ARG A 630 35.77 -37.26 -10.23
C ARG A 630 35.26 -35.82 -10.14
N ALA A 631 35.98 -34.85 -10.70
CA ALA A 631 35.56 -33.46 -10.72
C ALA A 631 34.31 -33.24 -11.60
N GLU A 632 34.23 -33.90 -12.76
CA GLU A 632 33.05 -33.87 -13.62
C GLU A 632 31.84 -34.57 -12.97
N ARG A 633 32.04 -35.71 -12.32
CA ARG A 633 31.00 -36.40 -11.52
C ARG A 633 30.46 -35.53 -10.40
N MET A 634 31.34 -34.84 -9.65
CA MET A 634 30.93 -33.94 -8.56
C MET A 634 30.11 -32.75 -9.10
N LYS A 635 30.49 -32.20 -10.25
CA LYS A 635 29.72 -31.13 -10.93
C LYS A 635 28.36 -31.65 -11.40
N ALA A 636 28.30 -32.85 -11.98
CA ALA A 636 27.06 -33.48 -12.41
C ALA A 636 26.12 -33.76 -11.22
N HIS A 637 26.65 -34.29 -10.11
CA HIS A 637 25.89 -34.47 -8.86
C HIS A 637 25.31 -33.15 -8.33
N ARG A 638 26.11 -32.08 -8.26
CA ARG A 638 25.61 -30.77 -7.84
C ARG A 638 24.51 -30.22 -8.75
N ARG A 639 24.57 -30.49 -10.06
CA ARG A 639 23.51 -30.10 -11.01
C ARG A 639 22.21 -30.88 -10.73
N VAL A 640 22.30 -32.17 -10.41
CA VAL A 640 21.17 -32.99 -9.98
C VAL A 640 20.57 -32.43 -8.69
N GLU A 641 21.38 -32.23 -7.64
CA GLU A 641 20.91 -31.66 -6.35
C GLU A 641 20.24 -30.28 -6.53
N THR A 642 20.83 -29.42 -7.37
CA THR A 642 20.27 -28.09 -7.67
C THR A 642 18.92 -28.20 -8.41
N ALA A 643 18.82 -29.11 -9.37
CA ALA A 643 17.58 -29.34 -10.13
C ALA A 643 16.48 -29.95 -9.25
N GLU A 644 16.83 -30.90 -8.37
CA GLU A 644 15.92 -31.49 -7.39
C GLU A 644 15.44 -30.46 -6.37
N GLY A 645 16.34 -29.63 -5.85
CA GLY A 645 16.00 -28.52 -4.96
C GLY A 645 15.02 -27.55 -5.62
N ARG A 646 15.28 -27.16 -6.88
CA ARG A 646 14.36 -26.29 -7.65
C ARG A 646 12.99 -26.95 -7.87
N ILE A 647 12.94 -28.23 -8.25
CA ILE A 647 11.70 -28.98 -8.42
C ILE A 647 10.91 -29.03 -7.10
N SER A 648 11.59 -29.26 -5.97
CA SER A 648 10.97 -29.27 -4.65
C SER A 648 10.34 -27.93 -4.31
N THR A 649 11.08 -26.82 -4.49
CA THR A 649 10.55 -25.47 -4.24
C THR A 649 9.36 -25.14 -5.13
N VAL A 650 9.41 -25.46 -6.42
CA VAL A 650 8.30 -25.22 -7.34
C VAL A 650 7.06 -26.05 -6.95
N ARG A 651 7.22 -27.31 -6.54
CA ARG A 651 6.12 -28.14 -6.04
C ARG A 651 5.49 -27.60 -4.76
N GLU A 652 6.31 -27.12 -3.83
CA GLU A 652 5.83 -26.49 -2.60
C GLU A 652 5.02 -25.22 -2.90
N GLN A 653 5.52 -24.36 -3.78
CA GLN A 653 4.81 -23.16 -4.24
C GLN A 653 3.46 -23.49 -4.92
N MET A 654 3.41 -24.55 -5.73
CA MET A 654 2.15 -25.02 -6.33
C MET A 654 1.15 -25.49 -5.27
N ALA A 655 1.58 -26.27 -4.28
CA ALA A 655 0.72 -26.76 -3.21
C ALA A 655 0.16 -25.63 -2.32
N VAL A 656 0.90 -24.54 -2.16
CA VAL A 656 0.41 -23.34 -1.47
C VAL A 656 -0.67 -22.64 -2.31
N ALA A 657 -0.46 -22.52 -3.61
CA ALA A 657 -1.34 -21.80 -4.53
C ALA A 657 -2.67 -22.53 -4.85
N GLU A 658 -2.72 -23.87 -4.85
CA GLU A 658 -3.91 -24.65 -5.25
C GLU A 658 -4.99 -24.81 -4.15
N GLY A 659 -4.78 -24.33 -2.91
CA GLY A 659 -5.75 -24.56 -1.83
C GLY A 659 -5.64 -23.68 -0.59
N GLY A 660 -5.06 -22.48 -0.72
CA GLY A 660 -4.90 -21.55 0.40
C GLY A 660 -6.24 -21.13 1.02
N LEU A 661 -7.15 -20.57 0.21
CA LEU A 661 -8.41 -20.00 0.69
C LEU A 661 -9.40 -21.05 1.21
N ALA A 662 -9.52 -22.18 0.52
CA ALA A 662 -10.35 -23.30 0.96
C ALA A 662 -9.89 -23.82 2.33
N ARG A 663 -8.58 -23.99 2.55
CA ARG A 663 -8.04 -24.37 3.87
C ARG A 663 -8.33 -23.32 4.93
N SER A 664 -8.24 -22.03 4.60
CA SER A 664 -8.59 -20.96 5.53
C SER A 664 -10.07 -20.99 5.93
N LEU A 665 -10.98 -21.26 4.99
CA LEU A 665 -12.41 -21.39 5.31
C LEU A 665 -12.68 -22.59 6.23
N VAL A 666 -12.04 -23.74 5.97
CA VAL A 666 -12.15 -24.91 6.86
C VAL A 666 -11.62 -24.60 8.25
N ALA A 667 -10.48 -23.92 8.37
CA ALA A 667 -9.94 -23.51 9.65
C ALA A 667 -10.88 -22.55 10.40
N ILE A 668 -11.55 -21.63 9.68
CA ILE A 668 -12.55 -20.73 10.25
C ILE A 668 -13.79 -21.50 10.71
N GLU A 669 -14.29 -22.44 9.90
CA GLU A 669 -15.39 -23.35 10.25
C GLU A 669 -15.09 -24.08 11.58
N GLU A 670 -13.92 -24.72 11.69
CA GLU A 670 -13.49 -25.41 12.91
C GLU A 670 -13.44 -24.49 14.14
N ILE A 671 -12.98 -23.24 13.97
CA ILE A 671 -12.95 -22.26 15.07
C ILE A 671 -14.38 -21.85 15.45
N MET A 672 -15.25 -21.61 14.47
CA MET A 672 -16.66 -21.32 14.72
C MET A 672 -17.35 -22.47 15.46
N GLU A 673 -17.00 -23.73 15.18
CA GLU A 673 -17.50 -24.89 15.94
C GLU A 673 -16.98 -24.94 17.38
N ILE A 674 -15.69 -24.64 17.61
CA ILE A 674 -15.11 -24.56 18.97
C ILE A 674 -15.82 -23.49 19.81
N PHE A 675 -16.12 -22.36 19.19
CA PHE A 675 -16.83 -21.26 19.81
C PHE A 675 -18.35 -21.38 19.63
N GLU A 676 -18.87 -22.56 19.29
CA GLU A 676 -20.30 -22.90 19.20
C GLU A 676 -21.13 -21.88 18.39
N CYS A 677 -20.52 -21.20 17.42
CA CYS A 677 -21.17 -20.29 16.48
C CYS A 677 -21.78 -21.06 15.30
N ALA A 678 -21.24 -22.24 15.01
CA ALA A 678 -21.78 -23.14 14.00
C ALA A 678 -21.59 -24.59 14.43
N ALA A 679 -22.32 -25.49 13.78
CA ALA A 679 -22.08 -26.94 13.84
C ALA A 679 -22.49 -27.55 12.50
N SER A 680 -21.59 -28.33 11.88
CA SER A 680 -21.89 -29.03 10.62
C SER A 680 -22.45 -28.09 9.52
N TRP A 681 -21.80 -26.95 9.32
CA TRP A 681 -22.19 -25.93 8.34
C TRP A 681 -23.57 -25.27 8.58
N GLN A 682 -24.09 -25.31 9.81
CA GLN A 682 -25.30 -24.61 10.21
C GLN A 682 -24.99 -23.64 11.33
N LEU A 683 -25.53 -22.42 11.25
CA LEU A 683 -25.36 -21.41 12.29
C LEU A 683 -26.14 -21.80 13.55
N SER A 684 -25.53 -21.55 14.71
CA SER A 684 -26.23 -21.52 15.99
C SER A 684 -26.85 -20.13 16.22
N PRO A 685 -27.66 -19.91 17.27
CA PRO A 685 -28.11 -18.56 17.64
C PRO A 685 -26.95 -17.57 17.86
N ARG A 686 -25.82 -18.04 18.40
CA ARG A 686 -24.58 -17.23 18.51
C ARG A 686 -24.01 -16.89 17.13
N GLY A 687 -24.07 -17.82 16.19
CA GLY A 687 -23.69 -17.61 14.79
C GLY A 687 -24.59 -16.62 14.05
N GLU A 688 -25.88 -16.58 14.37
CA GLU A 688 -26.83 -15.59 13.82
C GLU A 688 -26.48 -14.17 14.27
N ILE A 689 -26.04 -14.00 15.54
CA ILE A 689 -25.52 -12.71 16.02
C ILE A 689 -24.27 -12.31 15.23
N LEU A 690 -23.29 -13.23 15.08
CA LEU A 690 -22.08 -13.01 14.28
C LEU A 690 -22.39 -12.59 12.84
N GLN A 691 -23.41 -13.17 12.23
CA GLN A 691 -23.79 -12.90 10.85
C GLN A 691 -24.11 -11.41 10.59
N GLY A 692 -24.67 -10.71 11.58
CA GLY A 692 -25.04 -9.30 11.45
C GLY A 692 -24.00 -8.30 11.97
N ILE A 693 -22.84 -8.76 12.45
CA ILE A 693 -21.77 -7.88 12.94
C ILE A 693 -20.71 -7.69 11.84
N PHE A 694 -20.61 -6.46 11.34
CA PHE A 694 -19.71 -6.04 10.27
C PHE A 694 -18.49 -5.32 10.83
N HIS A 695 -17.64 -6.06 11.55
CA HIS A 695 -16.47 -5.53 12.24
C HIS A 695 -15.27 -6.49 12.15
N GLU A 696 -14.03 -6.01 12.24
CA GLU A 696 -12.82 -6.86 12.20
C GLU A 696 -12.70 -7.84 13.40
N MET A 697 -13.43 -7.55 14.48
CA MET A 697 -13.54 -8.39 15.69
C MET A 697 -14.96 -8.96 15.84
N ASP A 698 -15.61 -9.28 14.72
CA ASP A 698 -16.96 -9.83 14.61
C ASP A 698 -17.21 -11.04 15.54
N LEU A 699 -16.34 -12.06 15.52
CA LEU A 699 -16.43 -13.25 16.37
C LEU A 699 -16.34 -12.90 17.87
N LEU A 700 -15.42 -11.99 18.21
CA LEU A 700 -15.26 -11.53 19.59
C LEU A 700 -16.50 -10.76 20.06
N ALA A 701 -17.03 -9.86 19.24
CA ALA A 701 -18.24 -9.12 19.54
C ALA A 701 -19.44 -10.06 19.76
N ALA A 702 -19.62 -11.06 18.89
CA ALA A 702 -20.67 -12.06 19.03
C ALA A 702 -20.54 -12.87 20.34
N LEU A 703 -19.32 -13.29 20.70
CA LEU A 703 -19.06 -13.96 21.98
C LEU A 703 -19.33 -13.07 23.19
N CYS A 704 -19.06 -11.77 23.09
CA CYS A 704 -19.35 -10.83 24.16
C CYS A 704 -20.86 -10.60 24.35
N VAL A 705 -21.64 -10.55 23.26
CA VAL A 705 -23.10 -10.45 23.32
C VAL A 705 -23.69 -11.71 23.95
N ASP A 706 -23.35 -12.88 23.42
CA ASP A 706 -23.89 -14.16 23.91
C ASP A 706 -23.43 -14.49 25.34
N GLY A 707 -22.20 -14.13 25.69
CA GLY A 707 -21.65 -14.26 27.04
C GLY A 707 -22.13 -13.21 28.05
N ALA A 708 -23.14 -12.40 27.70
CA ALA A 708 -23.72 -11.34 28.54
C ALA A 708 -22.68 -10.32 29.07
N VAL A 709 -21.57 -10.12 28.34
CA VAL A 709 -20.52 -9.15 28.73
C VAL A 709 -21.08 -7.73 28.69
N PHE A 710 -22.02 -7.46 27.79
CA PHE A 710 -22.65 -6.16 27.61
C PHE A 710 -23.97 -5.99 28.38
N ASP A 711 -24.38 -6.97 29.18
CA ASP A 711 -25.57 -6.86 30.03
C ASP A 711 -25.25 -6.16 31.37
N ASP A 712 -26.27 -5.71 32.11
CA ASP A 712 -26.11 -5.08 33.44
C ASP A 712 -25.14 -3.88 33.47
N VAL A 713 -25.09 -3.11 32.37
CA VAL A 713 -24.32 -1.87 32.27
C VAL A 713 -25.22 -0.73 31.82
N SER A 714 -24.88 0.49 32.22
CA SER A 714 -25.51 1.71 31.72
C SER A 714 -25.11 2.00 30.26
N PRO A 715 -25.87 2.83 29.52
CA PRO A 715 -25.51 3.19 28.15
C PRO A 715 -24.10 3.81 27.99
N PRO A 716 -23.60 4.68 28.90
CA PRO A 716 -22.21 5.17 28.84
C PRO A 716 -21.15 4.09 29.07
N GLU A 717 -21.41 3.14 29.97
CA GLU A 717 -20.53 1.99 30.19
C GLU A 717 -20.50 1.05 28.98
N LEU A 718 -21.66 0.84 28.34
CA LEU A 718 -21.75 0.09 27.09
C LEU A 718 -20.91 0.76 26.01
N ALA A 719 -21.05 2.07 25.82
CA ALA A 719 -20.25 2.83 24.86
C ALA A 719 -18.74 2.66 25.11
N GLY A 720 -18.31 2.76 26.38
CA GLY A 720 -16.92 2.49 26.78
C GLY A 720 -16.49 1.05 26.46
N LEU A 721 -17.31 0.04 26.75
CA LEU A 721 -16.99 -1.37 26.45
C LEU A 721 -16.88 -1.64 24.94
N ILE A 722 -17.74 -1.04 24.12
CA ILE A 722 -17.69 -1.18 22.67
C ILE A 722 -16.43 -0.50 22.10
N SER A 723 -16.01 0.62 22.68
CA SER A 723 -14.77 1.30 22.27
C SER A 723 -13.52 0.42 22.40
N VAL A 724 -13.53 -0.57 23.29
CA VAL A 724 -12.45 -1.55 23.44
C VAL A 724 -12.23 -2.38 22.16
N LEU A 725 -13.29 -2.60 21.39
CA LEU A 725 -13.25 -3.35 20.13
C LEU A 725 -12.82 -2.46 18.96
N THR A 726 -13.23 -1.18 18.95
CA THR A 726 -13.05 -0.31 17.79
C THR A 726 -11.75 0.50 17.83
N TYR A 727 -11.22 0.79 19.01
CA TYR A 727 -10.06 1.66 19.18
C TYR A 727 -8.73 0.92 19.04
N GLU A 728 -7.70 1.67 18.62
CA GLU A 728 -6.32 1.22 18.57
C GLU A 728 -5.39 2.38 18.94
N HIS A 729 -4.58 2.20 19.99
CA HIS A 729 -3.55 3.17 20.36
C HIS A 729 -2.41 3.18 19.33
N ARG A 730 -2.31 4.29 18.58
CA ARG A 730 -1.32 4.47 17.51
C ARG A 730 -0.27 5.49 17.91
N SER A 731 0.48 5.21 18.97
CA SER A 731 1.62 6.03 19.41
C SER A 731 2.87 5.20 19.61
N ARG A 732 4.04 5.86 19.53
CA ARG A 732 5.32 5.29 19.95
C ARG A 732 5.49 5.27 21.47
N LEU A 733 4.69 6.08 22.17
CA LEU A 733 4.65 6.09 23.62
C LEU A 733 3.85 4.89 24.12
N GLU A 734 4.22 4.41 25.30
CA GLU A 734 3.44 3.36 25.96
C GLU A 734 1.97 3.80 26.08
N PRO A 735 1.02 2.90 25.82
CA PRO A 735 -0.40 3.20 25.99
C PRO A 735 -0.66 3.66 27.43
N PRO A 736 -1.48 4.72 27.63
CA PRO A 736 -1.86 5.14 28.97
C PRO A 736 -2.62 4.00 29.68
N ALA A 737 -2.60 4.00 31.02
CA ALA A 737 -3.37 3.02 31.76
C ALA A 737 -4.87 3.26 31.53
N PRO A 738 -5.66 2.21 31.20
CA PRO A 738 -7.09 2.37 30.98
C PRO A 738 -7.79 2.77 32.28
N TRP A 739 -8.74 3.68 32.18
CA TRP A 739 -9.60 4.10 33.28
C TRP A 739 -10.99 3.48 33.15
N PHE A 740 -11.57 3.05 34.28
CA PHE A 740 -12.92 2.49 34.34
C PHE A 740 -13.72 3.17 35.46
N PRO A 741 -15.03 3.40 35.28
CA PRO A 741 -15.88 4.06 36.27
C PRO A 741 -16.12 3.19 37.51
N ASN A 742 -16.03 1.86 37.37
CA ASN A 742 -16.20 0.91 38.46
C ASN A 742 -15.52 -0.44 38.17
N GLN A 743 -15.49 -1.30 39.19
CA GLN A 743 -14.87 -2.61 39.12
C GLN A 743 -15.58 -3.56 38.14
N THR A 744 -16.90 -3.42 37.96
CA THR A 744 -17.69 -4.25 37.04
C THR A 744 -17.28 -4.00 35.59
N SER A 745 -17.19 -2.72 35.17
CA SER A 745 -16.72 -2.32 33.85
C SER A 745 -15.30 -2.82 33.57
N LYS A 746 -14.40 -2.73 34.57
CA LYS A 746 -13.04 -3.28 34.48
C LYS A 746 -13.04 -4.80 34.26
N GLN A 747 -13.82 -5.55 35.05
CA GLN A 747 -13.92 -7.01 34.93
C GLN A 747 -14.49 -7.44 33.57
N LYS A 748 -15.47 -6.69 33.03
CA LYS A 748 -16.04 -6.92 31.70
C LYS A 748 -15.01 -6.65 30.59
N ALA A 749 -14.24 -5.57 30.67
CA ALA A 749 -13.14 -5.31 29.73
C ALA A 749 -12.05 -6.40 29.79
N GLU A 750 -11.68 -6.87 30.99
CA GLU A 750 -10.77 -8.02 31.17
C GLU A 750 -11.36 -9.33 30.60
N GLN A 751 -12.69 -9.49 30.60
CA GLN A 751 -13.36 -10.62 29.95
C GLN A 751 -13.26 -10.54 28.42
N ILE A 752 -13.43 -9.36 27.81
CA ILE A 752 -13.22 -9.13 26.37
C ILE A 752 -11.80 -9.56 25.98
N LEU A 753 -10.78 -9.10 26.71
CA LEU A 753 -9.38 -9.45 26.48
C LEU A 753 -9.12 -10.97 26.62
N ARG A 754 -9.77 -11.64 27.58
CA ARG A 754 -9.68 -13.09 27.74
C ARG A 754 -10.29 -13.85 26.56
N TYR A 755 -11.43 -13.42 26.03
CA TYR A 755 -12.01 -14.02 24.82
C TYR A 755 -11.10 -13.81 23.60
N SER A 756 -10.56 -12.61 23.41
CA SER A 756 -9.58 -12.34 22.35
C SER A 756 -8.37 -13.28 22.43
N GLY A 757 -7.80 -13.48 23.63
CA GLY A 757 -6.69 -14.40 23.84
C GLY A 757 -7.01 -15.85 23.44
N LYS A 758 -8.25 -16.32 23.68
CA LYS A 758 -8.69 -17.65 23.26
C LYS A 758 -8.85 -17.77 21.75
N ILE A 759 -9.47 -16.76 21.11
CA ILE A 759 -9.63 -16.73 19.64
C ILE A 759 -8.25 -16.78 18.98
N ARG A 760 -7.35 -15.87 19.36
CA ARG A 760 -5.99 -15.79 18.82
C ARG A 760 -5.18 -17.07 19.00
N HIS A 761 -5.37 -17.76 20.13
CA HIS A 761 -4.74 -19.06 20.35
C HIS A 761 -5.20 -20.11 19.31
N GLU A 762 -6.50 -20.19 19.06
CA GLU A 762 -7.06 -21.15 18.09
C GLU A 762 -6.78 -20.76 16.63
N GLU A 763 -6.70 -19.46 16.31
CA GLU A 763 -6.24 -18.94 15.02
C GLU A 763 -4.80 -19.37 14.73
N ASN A 764 -3.88 -19.08 15.66
CA ASN A 764 -2.46 -19.42 15.52
C ASN A 764 -2.25 -20.94 15.39
N LYS A 765 -2.97 -21.74 16.17
CA LYS A 765 -2.92 -23.22 16.12
C LYS A 765 -3.29 -23.77 14.73
N ARG A 766 -4.10 -23.05 13.96
CA ARG A 766 -4.54 -23.43 12.61
C ARG A 766 -3.82 -22.68 11.49
N GLY A 767 -2.83 -21.86 11.82
CA GLY A 767 -2.07 -21.08 10.85
C GLY A 767 -2.86 -19.95 10.20
N LEU A 768 -3.91 -19.45 10.85
CA LEU A 768 -4.60 -18.22 10.45
C LEU A 768 -3.84 -17.00 10.99
N PRO A 769 -3.91 -15.83 10.30
CA PRO A 769 -3.44 -14.57 10.86
C PRO A 769 -4.17 -14.27 12.17
N GLU A 770 -3.42 -13.92 13.21
CA GLU A 770 -4.02 -13.59 14.50
C GLU A 770 -4.79 -12.26 14.42
N SER A 771 -6.00 -12.26 14.98
CA SER A 771 -6.81 -11.07 15.19
C SER A 771 -6.10 -10.04 16.06
N ARG A 772 -6.41 -8.76 15.84
CA ARG A 772 -5.87 -7.65 16.65
C ARG A 772 -6.27 -7.81 18.12
N VAL A 773 -5.43 -7.31 19.02
CA VAL A 773 -5.76 -7.25 20.46
C VAL A 773 -6.70 -6.05 20.72
N PRO A 774 -7.83 -6.25 21.41
CA PRO A 774 -8.72 -5.17 21.86
C PRO A 774 -7.97 -4.19 22.75
N ASP A 775 -8.35 -2.91 22.69
CA ASP A 775 -7.61 -1.83 23.36
C ASP A 775 -8.54 -1.03 24.29
N PRO A 776 -8.41 -1.17 25.62
CA PRO A 776 -9.29 -0.51 26.58
C PRO A 776 -8.93 0.96 26.87
N THR A 777 -7.89 1.51 26.25
CA THR A 777 -7.33 2.80 26.68
C THR A 777 -8.25 4.00 26.45
N ILE A 778 -9.02 4.03 25.35
CA ILE A 778 -9.97 5.13 25.09
C ILE A 778 -11.27 5.02 25.90
N PHE A 779 -11.47 3.94 26.67
CA PHE A 779 -12.72 3.65 27.38
C PHE A 779 -13.23 4.87 28.15
N GLY A 780 -12.35 5.51 28.94
CA GLY A 780 -12.70 6.64 29.79
C GLY A 780 -13.20 7.86 29.00
N GLN A 781 -12.58 8.16 27.86
CA GLN A 781 -12.97 9.28 27.01
C GLN A 781 -14.35 9.03 26.38
N VAL A 782 -14.60 7.83 25.86
CA VAL A 782 -15.89 7.46 25.26
C VAL A 782 -17.00 7.43 26.31
N HIS A 783 -16.73 6.86 27.48
CA HIS A 783 -17.66 6.87 28.62
C HIS A 783 -17.98 8.30 29.07
N GLY A 784 -16.97 9.15 29.23
CA GLY A 784 -17.16 10.55 29.61
C GLY A 784 -18.03 11.30 28.59
N TRP A 785 -17.76 11.09 27.29
CA TRP A 785 -18.56 11.70 26.23
C TRP A 785 -20.02 11.21 26.26
N ALA A 786 -20.25 9.91 26.39
CA ALA A 786 -21.61 9.37 26.53
C ALA A 786 -22.31 9.85 27.82
N SER A 787 -21.55 10.18 28.86
CA SER A 787 -22.08 10.72 30.13
C SER A 787 -22.42 12.22 30.08
N GLY A 788 -22.13 12.90 28.96
CA GLY A 788 -22.47 14.31 28.75
C GLY A 788 -21.36 15.32 29.05
N HIS A 789 -20.13 14.88 29.30
CA HIS A 789 -18.98 15.76 29.50
C HIS A 789 -18.66 16.62 28.27
N GLU A 790 -18.09 17.80 28.47
CA GLU A 790 -17.69 18.65 27.34
C GLU A 790 -16.48 18.06 26.59
N LEU A 791 -16.28 18.47 25.33
CA LEU A 791 -15.18 17.94 24.51
C LEU A 791 -13.81 18.22 25.17
N SER A 792 -13.66 19.40 25.77
CA SER A 792 -12.45 19.81 26.52
C SER A 792 -12.15 18.94 27.74
N GLU A 793 -13.16 18.24 28.29
CA GLU A 793 -12.99 17.41 29.48
C GLU A 793 -12.59 15.97 29.12
N VAL A 794 -12.90 15.52 27.90
CA VAL A 794 -12.67 14.14 27.45
C VAL A 794 -11.50 14.01 26.48
N LEU A 795 -11.11 15.11 25.83
CA LEU A 795 -10.01 15.12 24.87
C LEU A 795 -8.67 15.30 25.61
N ASP A 796 -7.74 14.38 25.40
CA ASP A 796 -6.35 14.55 25.85
C ASP A 796 -5.59 15.49 24.91
N ASP A 797 -4.61 16.23 25.42
CA ASP A 797 -3.78 17.19 24.66
C ASP A 797 -3.13 16.59 23.40
N ASP A 798 -2.84 15.29 23.41
CA ASP A 798 -2.16 14.57 22.34
C ASP A 798 -3.11 13.93 21.31
N THR A 799 -4.43 13.97 21.52
CA THR A 799 -5.42 13.30 20.64
C THR A 799 -6.06 14.30 19.68
N PRO A 800 -5.84 14.18 18.35
CA PRO A 800 -6.54 15.03 17.39
C PRO A 800 -8.05 14.84 17.47
N ALA A 801 -8.81 15.94 17.52
CA ALA A 801 -10.27 15.89 17.61
C ALA A 801 -10.94 15.10 16.47
N GLY A 802 -10.39 15.13 15.25
CA GLY A 802 -10.90 14.31 14.15
C GLY A 802 -10.72 12.80 14.35
N ASP A 803 -9.67 12.38 15.04
CA ASP A 803 -9.48 10.96 15.42
C ASP A 803 -10.48 10.56 16.50
N PHE A 804 -10.70 11.43 17.50
CA PHE A 804 -11.74 11.22 18.51
C PHE A 804 -13.12 11.06 17.85
N VAL A 805 -13.54 11.99 17.00
CA VAL A 805 -14.83 11.93 16.27
C VAL A 805 -14.94 10.65 15.46
N ARG A 806 -13.87 10.25 14.75
CA ARG A 806 -13.84 8.99 13.99
C ARG A 806 -14.06 7.78 14.90
N ASN A 807 -13.37 7.72 16.04
CA ASN A 807 -13.51 6.61 17.00
C ASN A 807 -14.94 6.56 17.57
N ILE A 808 -15.52 7.70 17.96
CA ILE A 808 -16.90 7.75 18.43
C ILE A 808 -17.87 7.27 17.33
N ARG A 809 -17.66 7.63 16.06
CA ARG A 809 -18.49 7.15 14.95
C ARG A 809 -18.37 5.64 14.73
N GLN A 810 -17.19 5.06 14.90
CA GLN A 810 -17.03 3.59 14.87
C GLN A 810 -17.77 2.90 16.02
N VAL A 811 -17.79 3.52 17.21
CA VAL A 811 -18.58 3.03 18.34
C VAL A 811 -20.08 3.12 18.04
N ILE A 812 -20.57 4.25 17.49
CA ILE A 812 -21.97 4.46 17.09
C ILE A 812 -22.41 3.38 16.08
N ASP A 813 -21.59 3.13 15.06
CA ASP A 813 -21.85 2.10 14.05
C ASP A 813 -21.95 0.71 14.69
N LEU A 814 -20.99 0.33 15.54
CA LEU A 814 -20.99 -0.98 16.18
C LEU A 814 -22.15 -1.15 17.19
N VAL A 815 -22.51 -0.13 17.99
CA VAL A 815 -23.71 -0.23 18.85
C VAL A 815 -24.99 -0.33 18.03
N GLY A 816 -25.07 0.33 16.87
CA GLY A 816 -26.20 0.18 15.95
C GLY A 816 -26.35 -1.26 15.46
N GLN A 817 -25.26 -1.87 14.98
CA GLN A 817 -25.24 -3.27 14.56
C GLN A 817 -25.61 -4.24 15.70
N LEU A 818 -25.15 -3.96 16.93
CA LEU A 818 -25.52 -4.75 18.10
C LEU A 818 -27.00 -4.62 18.45
N ALA A 819 -27.59 -3.43 18.31
CA ALA A 819 -29.00 -3.20 18.55
C ALA A 819 -29.90 -3.96 17.55
N ASP A 820 -29.42 -4.14 16.32
CA ASP A 820 -30.12 -4.87 15.26
C ASP A 820 -30.00 -6.39 15.40
N THR A 821 -28.89 -6.88 15.96
CA THR A 821 -28.58 -8.32 16.03
C THR A 821 -28.88 -8.98 17.36
N THR A 822 -28.90 -8.25 18.47
CA THR A 822 -29.11 -8.85 19.79
C THR A 822 -30.54 -9.33 20.02
N HIS A 823 -30.69 -10.47 20.71
CA HIS A 823 -31.98 -10.96 21.20
C HIS A 823 -32.38 -10.36 22.57
N SER A 824 -31.46 -9.68 23.27
CA SER A 824 -31.71 -9.07 24.57
C SER A 824 -32.35 -7.68 24.39
N GLN A 825 -33.61 -7.54 24.79
CA GLN A 825 -34.31 -6.25 24.70
C GLN A 825 -33.64 -5.16 25.53
N THR A 826 -33.05 -5.53 26.68
CA THR A 826 -32.31 -4.60 27.53
C THR A 826 -31.05 -4.09 26.82
N LEU A 827 -30.26 -4.99 26.23
CA LEU A 827 -29.06 -4.61 25.49
C LEU A 827 -29.42 -3.76 24.26
N LYS A 828 -30.49 -4.11 23.54
CA LYS A 828 -30.99 -3.33 22.41
C LYS A 828 -31.32 -1.89 22.81
N ASN A 829 -32.08 -1.71 23.88
CA ASN A 829 -32.45 -0.38 24.37
C ASN A 829 -31.21 0.42 24.82
N ASN A 830 -30.26 -0.23 25.52
CA ASN A 830 -29.03 0.40 25.96
C ASN A 830 -28.13 0.79 24.78
N ALA A 831 -28.05 -0.03 23.73
CA ALA A 831 -27.26 0.23 22.54
C ALA A 831 -27.82 1.42 21.73
N ILE A 832 -29.15 1.48 21.56
CA ILE A 832 -29.83 2.62 20.92
C ILE A 832 -29.57 3.91 21.72
N GLU A 833 -29.72 3.85 23.05
CA GLU A 833 -29.49 5.01 23.90
C GLU A 833 -28.01 5.43 23.92
N ALA A 834 -27.07 4.48 23.93
CA ALA A 834 -25.64 4.76 23.82
C ALA A 834 -25.32 5.48 22.51
N GLY A 835 -25.85 5.01 21.38
CA GLY A 835 -25.72 5.67 20.08
C GLY A 835 -26.23 7.13 20.12
N ARG A 836 -27.40 7.35 20.73
CA ARG A 836 -27.99 8.68 20.90
C ARG A 836 -27.15 9.61 21.78
N LEU A 837 -26.57 9.11 22.86
CA LEU A 837 -25.73 9.89 23.77
C LEU A 837 -24.39 10.28 23.13
N LEU A 838 -23.86 9.43 22.26
CA LEU A 838 -22.62 9.67 21.53
C LEU A 838 -22.79 10.67 20.37
N ASP A 839 -23.95 10.65 19.70
CA ASP A 839 -24.25 11.50 18.54
C ASP A 839 -24.71 12.92 18.94
N ARG A 840 -23.77 13.73 19.42
CA ARG A 840 -23.99 15.13 19.83
C ARG A 840 -22.83 16.04 19.47
N GLY A 841 -23.02 17.36 19.58
CA GLY A 841 -21.98 18.38 19.39
C GLY A 841 -21.16 18.17 18.12
N LEU A 842 -19.83 18.29 18.23
CA LEU A 842 -18.89 18.10 17.12
C LEU A 842 -19.04 16.75 16.40
N VAL A 843 -19.38 15.68 17.12
CA VAL A 843 -19.59 14.35 16.51
C VAL A 843 -20.76 14.39 15.54
N SER A 844 -21.88 15.00 15.96
CA SER A 844 -23.09 15.16 15.14
C SER A 844 -22.85 16.02 13.91
N ALA A 845 -22.24 17.19 14.10
CA ALA A 845 -21.89 18.11 13.01
C ALA A 845 -20.99 17.44 11.95
N ALA A 846 -20.05 16.59 12.37
CA ALA A 846 -19.11 15.94 11.46
C ALA A 846 -19.71 14.83 10.57
N ALA A 847 -20.92 14.35 10.85
CA ALA A 847 -21.59 13.33 10.03
C ALA A 847 -22.63 13.90 9.08
N ARG A 848 -23.19 15.08 9.37
CA ARG A 848 -24.25 15.65 8.53
C ARG A 848 -23.69 16.07 7.19
N ILE A 849 -24.42 15.72 6.15
CA ILE A 849 -24.20 16.24 4.80
C ILE A 849 -25.24 17.33 4.60
N GLN A 850 -24.77 18.53 4.24
CA GLN A 850 -25.67 19.61 3.85
C GLN A 850 -26.41 19.22 2.55
N ASP A 851 -27.63 18.71 2.69
CA ASP A 851 -28.60 18.60 1.59
C ASP A 851 -29.40 19.92 1.52
N SER A 852 -28.72 21.06 1.50
CA SER A 852 -29.38 22.36 1.42
C SER A 852 -30.05 22.54 0.06
N ASP A 853 -31.33 22.91 0.05
CA ASP A 853 -32.00 23.41 -1.15
C ASP A 853 -31.20 24.60 -1.67
N GLY A 854 -30.54 24.40 -2.82
CA GLY A 854 -29.75 25.45 -3.43
C GLY A 854 -30.69 26.58 -3.87
N ASP A 855 -30.58 27.73 -3.23
CA ASP A 855 -30.88 28.97 -3.95
C ASP A 855 -29.88 29.10 -5.11
N ASP A 856 -30.38 29.58 -6.24
CA ASP A 856 -29.68 29.83 -7.49
C ASP A 856 -28.36 30.59 -7.28
N TRP A 857 -27.21 29.96 -7.54
CA TRP A 857 -25.92 30.66 -7.64
C TRP A 857 -25.27 30.51 -9.03
N ARG A 858 -26.07 30.40 -10.09
CA ARG A 858 -25.62 30.88 -11.40
C ARG A 858 -25.51 32.40 -11.32
N LEU A 859 -24.34 32.88 -10.91
CA LEU A 859 -23.95 34.26 -11.20
C LEU A 859 -23.90 34.38 -12.72
N ASP A 860 -24.85 35.14 -13.25
CA ASP A 860 -24.83 35.65 -14.61
C ASP A 860 -23.47 36.34 -14.85
N ASP A 861 -22.72 35.83 -15.82
CA ASP A 861 -21.56 36.52 -16.38
C ASP A 861 -22.02 37.82 -17.05
N HIS A 862 -21.70 38.95 -16.43
CA HIS A 862 -21.58 40.27 -17.06
C HIS A 862 -20.19 40.84 -16.84
#